data_AF-A0A972DLZ5-F1
#
_entry.id   AF-A0A972DLZ5-F1
#
_cell.length_a   1.000
_cell.length_b   1.000
_cell.length_c   1.000
_cell.angle_alpha   90.00
_cell.angle_beta   90.00
_cell.angle_gamma   90.00
#
_symmetry.space_group_name_H-M   'P 1'
#
loop_
_entity.id
_entity.type
_entity.pdbx_description
1 polymer ?
#
loop_
_entity_poly.entity_id
_entity_poly.type
_entity_poly.pdbx_seq_one_letter_code
_entity_poly.pdbx_strand_id
1 'polypeptide(L)'
;MGDPVTINIRHLARGLGIPLGQVQATLELLDEGNTVPFITRYRKDQTGGLDEEQVRQIQSRLEKMRLLTDRKQTILRSIELQGKLTAELDKRIRSANTAKRLEDLYLPYKPKKQTLAQLARSRGLEVLADEIIGRSPGCLDLDQRAADFVNPDRGVPTAAEALLGAGHILAERISENVELRQRLREVLQKSGKIVSAQMGVEEKPAAARPAAPPPSAPTPKATKPTPQATEPAPQATEPAPQATEPAPQATEPTPQATEPTPQVADGAPQATEPAPQAADGAPQAAEPTPEVAEPTPQATEPTPQATEPTPQAAEPVLEAIEPAPEAPEPPGTDNAGEQPAEEASGPPPGDGPAGETPAARDADQLGSGMGGGPQPPLEGDSSQPEPETEVPSSSDRGEPVESAGPESPASPEAASMPIESGSPGPADSQPVPPPESPAPEQPPSTAAGAGQPGDPAGNGGQSPPPAALPAKPPPTSSRPKRSRSKRGGLERRADRKREKKRRAEEKKQKAFSDYFNYGEELRKIPPHRVLAINRGERAKYLRVKVDCDQQAMLQAVDQLCVPEDHPHLDFLRGCARDALARLVVPSLEREVRRELTDRAEQHAVGVFAKNLRNLLLQPPVHDRRVLAVDPGFKSGCKLVALDQFGNVLAHAVIFLIGKPERKEEAQATVKELMQRFKLSVVAIGNGTACRDAEDFFGELLGETQEAGWVYSIVNEAGASVYSTSSIGREEFPDYDASLRGAISIGRRLQDPLSELVKIDPANIGVGLYQHDVKAKHLRLSLDEVVRSCVNFVGVDINTASPSLLSYVSGLNQLTARRVYEHRLQNGPFRNREQLKNVPG
;
A
#
# COMPACT_ATOMS: atom_id res chain seq x y z
N MET A 1 32.19 6.88 -22.98
CA MET A 1 31.11 7.04 -21.98
C MET A 1 30.93 8.53 -21.77
N GLY A 2 29.71 9.07 -21.94
CA GLY A 2 29.42 10.46 -21.54
C GLY A 2 29.25 10.58 -20.03
N ASP A 3 29.30 11.82 -19.51
CA ASP A 3 29.27 12.09 -18.06
C ASP A 3 28.10 11.42 -17.34
N PRO A 4 28.29 10.95 -16.09
CA PRO A 4 27.19 10.44 -15.28
C PRO A 4 26.15 11.54 -15.05
N VAL A 5 24.86 11.19 -15.17
CA VAL A 5 23.78 12.13 -14.86
C VAL A 5 23.77 12.35 -13.35
N THR A 6 24.07 13.58 -12.90
CA THR A 6 24.16 13.94 -11.47
C THR A 6 22.84 14.46 -10.90
N ILE A 7 22.56 14.17 -9.63
CA ILE A 7 21.40 14.68 -8.91
C ILE A 7 21.63 16.14 -8.50
N ASN A 8 20.74 17.05 -8.91
CA ASN A 8 20.84 18.47 -8.59
C ASN A 8 20.24 18.76 -7.20
N ILE A 9 21.05 18.63 -6.14
CA ILE A 9 20.65 18.87 -4.74
C ILE A 9 20.17 20.31 -4.51
N ARG A 10 20.69 21.30 -5.25
CA ARG A 10 20.22 22.70 -5.20
C ARG A 10 18.77 22.86 -5.68
N HIS A 11 18.32 22.03 -6.63
CA HIS A 11 16.92 21.97 -7.04
C HIS A 11 16.04 21.24 -6.01
N LEU A 12 16.56 20.20 -5.35
CA LEU A 12 15.90 19.52 -4.22
C LEU A 12 15.63 20.50 -3.07
N ALA A 13 16.66 21.20 -2.59
CA ALA A 13 16.58 22.19 -1.53
C ALA A 13 15.55 23.29 -1.83
N ARG A 14 15.66 23.94 -3.01
CA ARG A 14 14.69 24.95 -3.46
C ARG A 14 13.26 24.41 -3.57
N GLY A 15 13.10 23.15 -4.00
CA GLY A 15 11.79 22.50 -4.14
C GLY A 15 11.12 22.11 -2.83
N LEU A 16 11.85 22.07 -1.72
CA LEU A 16 11.34 21.82 -0.36
C LEU A 16 11.29 23.08 0.51
N GLY A 17 11.91 24.19 0.09
CA GLY A 17 12.08 25.40 0.90
C GLY A 17 13.16 25.28 1.99
N ILE A 18 13.93 24.19 2.00
CA ILE A 18 14.93 23.87 3.03
C ILE A 18 16.31 24.40 2.59
N PRO A 19 17.10 25.04 3.49
CA PRO A 19 18.48 25.44 3.22
C PRO A 19 19.36 24.31 2.67
N LEU A 20 20.20 24.64 1.67
CA LEU A 20 21.01 23.65 0.95
C LEU A 20 21.93 22.83 1.87
N GLY A 21 22.59 23.46 2.85
CA GLY A 21 23.46 22.76 3.80
C GLY A 21 22.72 21.75 4.68
N GLN A 22 21.51 22.09 5.14
CA GLN A 22 20.68 21.16 5.93
C GLN A 22 20.27 19.94 5.11
N VAL A 23 19.94 20.14 3.82
CA VAL A 23 19.67 19.03 2.90
C VAL A 23 20.93 18.18 2.69
N GLN A 24 22.10 18.79 2.45
CA GLN A 24 23.35 18.03 2.27
C GLN A 24 23.70 17.17 3.48
N ALA A 25 23.75 17.74 4.69
CA ALA A 25 24.04 16.99 5.91
C ALA A 25 23.00 15.86 6.17
N THR A 26 21.72 16.11 5.85
CA THR A 26 20.68 15.07 5.95
C THR A 26 20.89 13.94 4.94
N LEU A 27 21.34 14.25 3.72
CA LEU A 27 21.64 13.25 2.68
C LEU A 27 22.86 12.41 3.05
N GLU A 28 23.92 13.04 3.53
CA GLU A 28 25.15 12.37 4.00
C GLU A 28 24.82 11.38 5.13
N LEU A 29 24.05 11.80 6.13
CA LEU A 29 23.59 10.92 7.21
C LEU A 29 22.70 9.76 6.71
N LEU A 30 21.82 9.99 5.74
CA LEU A 30 20.97 8.93 5.17
C LEU A 30 21.78 7.91 4.35
N ASP A 31 22.80 8.36 3.60
CA ASP A 31 23.66 7.50 2.80
C ASP A 31 24.72 6.74 3.64
N GLU A 32 25.10 7.27 4.81
CA GLU A 32 25.77 6.51 5.90
C GLU A 32 24.89 5.40 6.50
N GLY A 33 23.59 5.39 6.21
CA GLY A 33 22.62 4.43 6.75
C GLY A 33 22.02 4.81 8.10
N ASN A 34 22.20 6.05 8.57
CA ASN A 34 21.52 6.53 9.78
C ASN A 34 20.00 6.54 9.55
N THR A 35 19.23 6.02 10.51
CA THR A 35 17.76 5.97 10.39
C THR A 35 17.13 7.35 10.64
N VAL A 36 15.94 7.61 10.07
CA VAL A 36 15.21 8.86 10.33
C VAL A 36 15.01 9.14 11.84
N PRO A 37 14.55 8.20 12.69
CA PRO A 37 14.44 8.44 14.14
C PRO A 37 15.78 8.66 14.86
N PHE A 38 16.89 8.18 14.30
CA PHE A 38 18.22 8.48 14.84
C PHE A 38 18.66 9.90 14.46
N ILE A 39 18.46 10.29 13.19
CA ILE A 39 18.82 11.62 12.68
C ILE A 39 18.09 12.73 13.45
N THR A 40 16.76 12.63 13.59
CA THR A 40 15.94 13.66 14.26
C THR A 40 16.22 13.79 15.75
N ARG A 41 16.72 12.73 16.39
CA ARG A 41 16.95 12.66 17.85
C ARG A 41 18.41 12.90 18.27
N TYR A 42 19.38 12.53 17.43
CA TYR A 42 20.82 12.54 17.77
C TYR A 42 21.72 13.23 16.74
N ARG A 43 21.16 13.80 15.66
CA ARG A 43 21.88 14.59 14.64
C ARG A 43 21.23 15.92 14.33
N LYS A 44 20.31 16.38 15.20
CA LYS A 44 19.51 17.59 15.03
C LYS A 44 20.35 18.85 14.77
N ASP A 45 21.52 18.97 15.39
CA ASP A 45 22.40 20.12 15.19
C ASP A 45 23.06 20.11 13.81
N GLN A 46 23.41 18.92 13.30
CA GLN A 46 24.00 18.74 11.96
C GLN A 46 22.96 18.97 10.85
N THR A 47 21.71 18.54 11.06
CA THR A 47 20.61 18.84 10.13
C THR A 47 20.05 20.26 10.29
N GLY A 48 20.52 21.03 11.28
CA GLY A 48 20.05 22.40 11.54
C GLY A 48 18.61 22.48 12.06
N GLY A 49 18.13 21.44 12.75
CA GLY A 49 16.85 21.45 13.47
C GLY A 49 15.73 20.63 12.86
N LEU A 50 15.92 20.00 11.70
CA LEU A 50 14.84 19.37 10.91
C LEU A 50 14.04 18.30 11.66
N ASP A 51 12.74 18.29 11.43
CA ASP A 51 11.79 17.33 12.01
C ASP A 51 11.67 16.02 11.19
N GLU A 52 10.90 15.07 11.73
CA GLU A 52 10.70 13.74 11.14
C GLU A 52 9.97 13.77 9.79
N GLU A 53 9.04 14.70 9.58
CA GLU A 53 8.35 14.83 8.30
C GLU A 53 9.29 15.45 7.26
N GLN A 54 10.03 16.50 7.62
CA GLN A 54 11.00 17.16 6.75
C GLN A 54 12.10 16.18 6.27
N VAL A 55 12.65 15.35 7.17
CA VAL A 55 13.65 14.34 6.79
C VAL A 55 13.03 13.27 5.87
N ARG A 56 11.79 12.81 6.12
CA ARG A 56 11.09 11.87 5.22
C ARG A 56 10.74 12.52 3.87
N GLN A 57 10.42 13.81 3.82
CA GLN A 57 10.20 14.55 2.57
C GLN A 57 11.49 14.66 1.76
N ILE A 58 12.65 14.93 2.39
CA ILE A 58 13.97 14.88 1.75
C ILE A 58 14.24 13.49 1.17
N GLN A 59 14.11 12.43 1.98
CA GLN A 59 14.35 11.04 1.54
C GLN A 59 13.44 10.66 0.36
N SER A 60 12.12 10.86 0.49
CA SER A 60 11.16 10.46 -0.54
C SER A 60 11.28 11.27 -1.83
N ARG A 61 11.82 12.50 -1.77
CA ARG A 61 12.12 13.32 -2.95
C ARG A 61 13.45 12.93 -3.59
N LEU A 62 14.47 12.61 -2.79
CA LEU A 62 15.75 12.05 -3.22
C LEU A 62 15.55 10.73 -3.99
N GLU A 63 14.81 9.77 -3.43
CA GLU A 63 14.52 8.49 -4.08
C GLU A 63 13.87 8.67 -5.46
N LYS A 64 12.91 9.59 -5.57
CA LYS A 64 12.28 9.96 -6.86
C LYS A 64 13.27 10.60 -7.84
N MET A 65 14.28 11.33 -7.35
CA MET A 65 15.36 11.89 -8.19
C MET A 65 16.42 10.85 -8.57
N ARG A 66 16.74 9.88 -7.69
CA ARG A 66 17.58 8.70 -7.99
C ARG A 66 16.93 7.89 -9.12
N LEU A 67 15.70 7.43 -8.93
CA LEU A 67 14.93 6.68 -9.95
C LEU A 67 14.82 7.40 -11.31
N LEU A 68 14.63 8.72 -11.33
CA LEU A 68 14.61 9.50 -12.58
C LEU A 68 16.00 9.57 -13.24
N THR A 69 17.06 9.65 -12.43
CA THR A 69 18.45 9.72 -12.87
C THR A 69 18.92 8.39 -13.45
N ASP A 70 18.68 7.28 -12.74
CA ASP A 70 18.98 5.92 -13.20
C ASP A 70 18.24 5.62 -14.52
N ARG A 71 16.98 6.09 -14.61
CA ARG A 71 16.17 5.96 -15.83
C ARG A 71 16.73 6.77 -16.99
N LYS A 72 17.24 8.00 -16.76
CA LYS A 72 17.95 8.78 -17.79
C LYS A 72 19.18 8.05 -18.29
N GLN A 73 20.04 7.56 -17.39
CA GLN A 73 21.25 6.82 -17.76
C GLN A 73 20.93 5.56 -18.57
N THR A 74 19.89 4.82 -18.16
CA THR A 74 19.38 3.63 -18.88
C THR A 74 18.91 3.98 -20.30
N ILE A 75 18.19 5.10 -20.44
CA ILE A 75 17.66 5.57 -21.73
C ILE A 75 18.77 6.06 -22.65
N LEU A 76 19.71 6.87 -22.14
CA LEU A 76 20.88 7.34 -22.90
C LEU A 76 21.67 6.16 -23.46
N ARG A 77 22.03 5.18 -22.62
CA ARG A 77 22.74 3.95 -23.03
C ARG A 77 21.95 3.15 -24.09
N SER A 78 20.62 3.05 -23.94
CA SER A 78 19.75 2.34 -24.89
C SER A 78 19.69 2.99 -26.27
N ILE A 79 19.88 4.32 -26.37
CA ILE A 79 19.88 5.08 -27.62
C ILE A 79 21.30 5.15 -28.21
N GLU A 80 22.33 5.25 -27.37
CA GLU A 80 23.76 5.17 -27.72
C GLU A 80 24.07 3.83 -28.40
N LEU A 81 23.61 2.70 -27.83
CA LEU A 81 23.72 1.36 -28.40
C LEU A 81 22.96 1.16 -29.73
N GLN A 82 22.05 2.07 -30.09
CA GLN A 82 21.37 2.07 -31.39
C GLN A 82 22.05 2.97 -32.43
N GLY A 83 23.12 3.68 -32.07
CA GLY A 83 23.76 4.69 -32.93
C GLY A 83 22.91 5.93 -33.20
N LYS A 84 21.87 6.18 -32.38
CA LYS A 84 20.85 7.23 -32.64
C LYS A 84 20.92 8.42 -31.68
N LEU A 85 21.93 8.48 -30.81
CA LEU A 85 22.04 9.52 -29.79
C LEU A 85 22.68 10.80 -30.37
N THR A 86 21.85 11.77 -30.76
CA THR A 86 22.34 13.10 -31.16
C THR A 86 22.63 13.97 -29.94
N ALA A 87 23.50 14.98 -30.10
CA ALA A 87 23.82 15.93 -29.03
C ALA A 87 22.60 16.74 -28.53
N GLU A 88 21.64 17.04 -29.41
CA GLU A 88 20.37 17.65 -29.01
C GLU A 88 19.52 16.70 -28.17
N LEU A 89 19.44 15.43 -28.57
CA LEU A 89 18.65 14.41 -27.88
C LEU A 89 19.23 14.09 -26.49
N ASP A 90 20.55 13.96 -26.36
CA ASP A 90 21.23 13.84 -25.06
C ASP A 90 20.88 15.04 -24.16
N LYS A 91 21.02 16.28 -24.66
CA LYS A 91 20.67 17.51 -23.94
C LYS A 91 19.19 17.54 -23.51
N ARG A 92 18.26 17.10 -24.37
CA ARG A 92 16.81 16.97 -24.07
C ARG A 92 16.53 15.91 -23.00
N ILE A 93 17.23 14.78 -23.02
CA ILE A 93 17.08 13.70 -22.03
C ILE A 93 17.66 14.11 -20.67
N ARG A 94 18.87 14.70 -20.65
CA ARG A 94 19.50 15.21 -19.41
C ARG A 94 18.66 16.28 -18.73
N SER A 95 18.07 17.19 -19.51
CA SER A 95 17.20 18.27 -18.99
C SER A 95 15.74 17.85 -18.68
N ALA A 96 15.34 16.60 -18.95
CA ALA A 96 13.98 16.15 -18.66
C ALA A 96 13.68 16.09 -17.15
N ASN A 97 12.82 16.98 -16.66
CA ASN A 97 12.50 17.10 -15.22
C ASN A 97 11.34 16.22 -14.74
N THR A 98 10.72 15.43 -15.63
CA THR A 98 9.61 14.51 -15.29
C THR A 98 9.78 13.16 -15.99
N ALA A 99 9.29 12.09 -15.35
CA ALA A 99 9.29 10.76 -15.93
C ALA A 99 8.43 10.67 -17.21
N LYS A 100 7.36 11.47 -17.32
CA LYS A 100 6.53 11.58 -18.54
C LYS A 100 7.37 12.01 -19.74
N ARG A 101 7.97 13.21 -19.66
CA ARG A 101 8.77 13.82 -20.72
C ARG A 101 9.97 12.93 -21.10
N LEU A 102 10.55 12.24 -20.11
CA LEU A 102 11.62 11.27 -20.32
C LEU A 102 11.17 10.03 -21.09
N GLU A 103 10.04 9.41 -20.74
CA GLU A 103 9.49 8.27 -21.49
C GLU A 103 8.98 8.67 -22.88
N ASP A 104 8.43 9.87 -23.05
CA ASP A 104 8.02 10.38 -24.38
C ASP A 104 9.25 10.58 -25.29
N LEU A 105 10.35 11.18 -24.78
CA LEU A 105 11.62 11.32 -25.52
C LEU A 105 12.24 9.97 -25.89
N TYR A 106 12.02 8.93 -25.08
CA TYR A 106 12.51 7.57 -25.35
C TYR A 106 11.60 6.77 -26.30
N LEU A 107 10.33 7.18 -26.47
CA LEU A 107 9.30 6.37 -27.14
C LEU A 107 9.68 5.90 -28.56
N PRO A 108 10.27 6.73 -29.45
CA PRO A 108 10.70 6.30 -30.78
C PRO A 108 11.80 5.23 -30.79
N TYR A 109 12.63 5.20 -29.73
CA TYR A 109 13.80 4.34 -29.58
C TYR A 109 13.53 3.10 -28.72
N LYS A 110 12.31 2.98 -28.18
CA LYS A 110 11.89 1.91 -27.29
C LYS A 110 11.64 0.63 -28.11
N PRO A 111 12.18 -0.54 -27.72
CA PRO A 111 11.91 -1.80 -28.43
C PRO A 111 10.41 -2.11 -28.49
N LYS A 112 9.89 -2.26 -29.71
CA LYS A 112 8.47 -2.52 -30.03
C LYS A 112 8.28 -3.98 -30.49
N LYS A 113 7.22 -4.64 -30.00
CA LYS A 113 6.68 -5.87 -30.60
C LYS A 113 6.00 -5.51 -31.93
N GLN A 114 6.06 -6.42 -32.91
CA GLN A 114 5.52 -6.29 -34.28
C GLN A 114 4.24 -5.44 -34.37
N THR A 115 4.42 -4.14 -34.64
CA THR A 115 3.31 -3.19 -34.92
C THR A 115 2.92 -3.24 -36.39
N LEU A 116 1.74 -2.70 -36.74
CA LEU A 116 1.35 -2.50 -38.15
C LEU A 116 2.37 -1.63 -38.91
N ALA A 117 2.97 -0.64 -38.22
CA ALA A 117 4.05 0.16 -38.78
C ALA A 117 5.34 -0.64 -38.97
N GLN A 118 5.77 -1.48 -38.01
CA GLN A 118 6.92 -2.37 -38.19
C GLN A 118 6.69 -3.39 -39.32
N LEU A 119 5.46 -3.91 -39.48
CA LEU A 119 5.10 -4.76 -40.61
C LEU A 119 5.25 -3.98 -41.93
N ALA A 120 4.69 -2.76 -42.02
CA ALA A 120 4.87 -1.89 -43.19
C ALA A 120 6.36 -1.56 -43.48
N ARG A 121 7.19 -1.34 -42.45
CA ARG A 121 8.65 -1.18 -42.60
C ARG A 121 9.29 -2.43 -43.20
N SER A 122 8.98 -3.62 -42.69
CA SER A 122 9.50 -4.89 -43.24
C SER A 122 9.04 -5.18 -44.67
N ARG A 123 7.94 -4.56 -45.13
CA ARG A 123 7.48 -4.60 -46.53
C ARG A 123 8.21 -3.61 -47.45
N GLY A 124 8.92 -2.64 -46.88
CA GLY A 124 9.66 -1.58 -47.60
C GLY A 124 8.93 -0.23 -47.67
N LEU A 125 7.78 -0.08 -47.02
CA LEU A 125 6.91 1.10 -47.12
C LEU A 125 7.38 2.32 -46.33
N GLU A 126 8.53 2.24 -45.63
CA GLU A 126 9.10 3.39 -44.92
C GLU A 126 9.58 4.48 -45.89
N VAL A 127 10.12 4.10 -47.05
CA VAL A 127 10.53 5.05 -48.10
C VAL A 127 9.33 5.87 -48.59
N LEU A 128 8.18 5.23 -48.84
CA LEU A 128 6.94 5.91 -49.21
C LEU A 128 6.49 6.89 -48.10
N ALA A 129 6.56 6.49 -46.83
CA ALA A 129 6.22 7.36 -45.71
C ALA A 129 7.18 8.56 -45.56
N ASP A 130 8.49 8.35 -45.80
CA ASP A 130 9.51 9.39 -45.79
C ASP A 130 9.34 10.38 -46.95
N GLU A 131 9.08 9.88 -48.15
CA GLU A 131 8.87 10.71 -49.34
C GLU A 131 7.62 11.57 -49.23
N ILE A 132 6.51 11.02 -48.68
CA ILE A 132 5.25 11.73 -48.44
C ILE A 132 5.47 12.88 -47.44
N ILE A 133 6.02 12.61 -46.25
CA ILE A 133 6.19 13.67 -45.22
C ILE A 133 7.29 14.68 -45.60
N GLY A 134 8.28 14.25 -46.41
CA GLY A 134 9.33 15.10 -46.95
C GLY A 134 8.91 15.95 -48.16
N ARG A 135 7.65 15.89 -48.60
CA ARG A 135 7.12 16.61 -49.78
C ARG A 135 7.91 16.32 -51.07
N SER A 136 8.34 15.08 -51.26
CA SER A 136 9.19 14.71 -52.40
C SER A 136 8.47 14.95 -53.73
N PRO A 137 9.13 15.50 -54.78
CA PRO A 137 8.47 15.77 -56.07
C PRO A 137 7.84 14.53 -56.72
N GLY A 138 8.43 13.35 -56.50
CA GLY A 138 7.88 12.06 -56.97
C GLY A 138 6.61 11.60 -56.25
N CYS A 139 6.20 12.26 -55.15
CA CYS A 139 4.96 12.01 -54.44
C CYS A 139 3.81 12.96 -54.82
N LEU A 140 3.93 13.81 -55.85
CA LEU A 140 2.85 14.75 -56.21
C LEU A 140 1.51 14.04 -56.52
N ASP A 141 1.55 12.83 -57.05
CA ASP A 141 0.43 11.89 -57.11
C ASP A 141 0.71 10.72 -56.15
N LEU A 142 -0.17 10.52 -55.15
CA LEU A 142 -0.02 9.45 -54.16
C LEU A 142 -0.35 8.07 -54.73
N ASP A 143 -1.37 7.95 -55.57
CA ASP A 143 -1.85 6.67 -56.08
C ASP A 143 -0.87 6.12 -57.12
N GLN A 144 -0.33 7.00 -57.98
CA GLN A 144 0.76 6.66 -58.89
C GLN A 144 2.02 6.26 -58.11
N ARG A 145 2.46 7.05 -57.13
CA ARG A 145 3.69 6.72 -56.38
C ARG A 145 3.53 5.48 -55.50
N ALA A 146 2.33 5.20 -54.98
CA ALA A 146 2.04 3.98 -54.24
C ALA A 146 1.98 2.73 -55.12
N ALA A 147 1.68 2.86 -56.43
CA ALA A 147 1.75 1.76 -57.38
C ALA A 147 3.17 1.15 -57.49
N ASP A 148 4.22 1.98 -57.38
CA ASP A 148 5.62 1.53 -57.37
C ASP A 148 5.97 0.60 -56.19
N PHE A 149 5.18 0.64 -55.12
CA PHE A 149 5.36 -0.18 -53.91
C PHE A 149 4.45 -1.42 -53.89
N VAL A 150 3.67 -1.67 -54.94
CA VAL A 150 2.82 -2.86 -55.05
C VAL A 150 3.68 -4.11 -55.24
N ASN A 151 3.60 -5.01 -54.26
CA ASN A 151 4.32 -6.26 -54.25
C ASN A 151 3.52 -7.33 -53.48
N PRO A 152 2.75 -8.20 -54.20
CA PRO A 152 1.95 -9.25 -53.58
C PRO A 152 2.77 -10.22 -52.72
N ASP A 153 4.00 -10.55 -53.12
CA ASP A 153 4.88 -11.49 -52.40
C ASP A 153 5.34 -10.96 -51.04
N ARG A 154 5.44 -9.63 -50.88
CA ARG A 154 5.65 -8.94 -49.60
C ARG A 154 4.32 -8.68 -48.86
N GLY A 155 3.19 -9.07 -49.42
CA GLY A 155 1.86 -8.82 -48.85
C GLY A 155 1.38 -7.37 -49.02
N VAL A 156 1.78 -6.68 -50.09
CA VAL A 156 1.25 -5.37 -50.49
C VAL A 156 0.57 -5.52 -51.86
N PRO A 157 -0.66 -6.09 -51.92
CA PRO A 157 -1.28 -6.46 -53.20
C PRO A 157 -1.85 -5.28 -54.00
N THR A 158 -1.98 -4.08 -53.42
CA THR A 158 -2.59 -2.90 -54.05
C THR A 158 -1.92 -1.61 -53.59
N ALA A 159 -2.06 -0.52 -54.38
CA ALA A 159 -1.59 0.81 -54.01
C ALA A 159 -2.27 1.32 -52.71
N ALA A 160 -3.55 0.96 -52.50
CA ALA A 160 -4.27 1.27 -51.26
C ALA A 160 -3.64 0.59 -50.03
N GLU A 161 -3.16 -0.65 -50.15
CA GLU A 161 -2.41 -1.34 -49.07
C GLU A 161 -1.03 -0.71 -48.84
N ALA A 162 -0.38 -0.18 -49.89
CA ALA A 162 0.87 0.57 -49.76
C ALA A 162 0.65 1.90 -49.01
N LEU A 163 -0.38 2.67 -49.37
CA LEU A 163 -0.77 3.91 -48.68
C LEU A 163 -1.24 3.64 -47.25
N LEU A 164 -1.99 2.58 -46.99
CA LEU A 164 -2.39 2.17 -45.64
C LEU A 164 -1.18 1.83 -44.77
N GLY A 165 -0.22 1.07 -45.31
CA GLY A 165 1.02 0.73 -44.62
C GLY A 165 1.91 1.95 -44.34
N ALA A 166 2.09 2.84 -45.32
CA ALA A 166 2.78 4.12 -45.12
C ALA A 166 2.05 4.99 -44.07
N GLY A 167 0.72 5.05 -44.14
CA GLY A 167 -0.13 5.75 -43.18
C GLY A 167 0.01 5.20 -41.76
N HIS A 168 0.17 3.88 -41.57
CA HIS A 168 0.48 3.30 -40.27
C HIS A 168 1.86 3.71 -39.74
N ILE A 169 2.88 3.87 -40.60
CA ILE A 169 4.21 4.38 -40.21
C ILE A 169 4.11 5.85 -39.79
N LEU A 170 3.40 6.68 -40.57
CA LEU A 170 3.14 8.08 -40.22
C LEU A 170 2.34 8.20 -38.92
N ALA A 171 1.31 7.38 -38.72
CA ALA A 171 0.51 7.36 -37.49
C ALA A 171 1.33 6.96 -36.27
N GLU A 172 2.26 5.99 -36.39
CA GLU A 172 3.20 5.66 -35.31
C GLU A 172 4.08 6.88 -34.99
N ARG A 173 4.72 7.49 -35.99
CA ARG A 173 5.57 8.69 -35.82
C ARG A 173 4.83 9.88 -35.19
N ILE A 174 3.61 10.17 -35.63
CA ILE A 174 2.73 11.21 -35.05
C ILE A 174 2.41 10.88 -33.59
N SER A 175 2.11 9.63 -33.25
CA SER A 175 1.78 9.21 -31.88
C SER A 175 2.94 9.33 -30.88
N GLU A 176 4.16 9.44 -31.39
CA GLU A 176 5.41 9.55 -30.63
C GLU A 176 5.96 10.99 -30.58
N ASN A 177 5.29 11.96 -31.23
CA ASN A 177 5.64 13.37 -31.16
C ASN A 177 5.51 13.90 -29.71
N VAL A 178 6.65 14.30 -29.13
CA VAL A 178 6.82 14.65 -27.71
C VAL A 178 6.07 15.93 -27.33
N GLU A 179 5.95 16.86 -28.27
CA GLU A 179 5.26 18.14 -28.15
C GLU A 179 3.74 17.95 -28.28
N LEU A 180 3.29 17.13 -29.24
CA LEU A 180 1.88 16.73 -29.37
C LEU A 180 1.37 16.05 -28.09
N ARG A 181 2.11 15.04 -27.58
CA ARG A 181 1.72 14.31 -26.36
C ARG A 181 1.60 15.24 -25.15
N GLN A 182 2.48 16.24 -25.04
CA GLN A 182 2.36 17.30 -24.04
C GLN A 182 1.09 18.13 -24.24
N ARG A 183 0.80 18.58 -25.46
CA ARG A 183 -0.40 19.39 -25.75
C ARG A 183 -1.70 18.63 -25.48
N LEU A 184 -1.80 17.38 -25.89
CA LEU A 184 -2.99 16.55 -25.67
C LEU A 184 -3.21 16.25 -24.18
N ARG A 185 -2.15 16.16 -23.35
CA ARG A 185 -2.28 16.12 -21.88
C ARG A 185 -2.86 17.41 -21.32
N GLU A 186 -2.55 18.58 -21.86
CA GLU A 186 -3.15 19.84 -21.41
C GLU A 186 -4.65 19.89 -21.70
N VAL A 187 -5.09 19.40 -22.87
CA VAL A 187 -6.51 19.25 -23.19
C VAL A 187 -7.15 18.26 -22.22
N LEU A 188 -6.57 17.06 -22.05
CA LEU A 188 -7.09 16.02 -21.16
C LEU A 188 -7.22 16.51 -19.71
N GLN A 189 -6.25 17.29 -19.20
CA GLN A 189 -6.33 17.88 -17.88
C GLN A 189 -7.40 18.98 -17.76
N LYS A 190 -7.68 19.73 -18.83
CA LYS A 190 -8.64 20.84 -18.81
C LYS A 190 -10.09 20.38 -18.96
N SER A 191 -10.38 19.48 -19.90
CA SER A 191 -11.75 19.06 -20.25
C SER A 191 -12.08 17.62 -19.84
N GLY A 192 -11.09 16.81 -19.48
CA GLY A 192 -11.27 15.38 -19.27
C GLY A 192 -12.07 15.02 -18.02
N LYS A 193 -12.88 13.97 -18.15
CA LYS A 193 -13.76 13.42 -17.12
C LYS A 193 -13.56 11.91 -17.05
N ILE A 194 -13.45 11.37 -15.84
CA ILE A 194 -13.58 9.93 -15.64
C ILE A 194 -15.08 9.61 -15.62
N VAL A 195 -15.51 8.64 -16.44
CA VAL A 195 -16.90 8.20 -16.55
C VAL A 195 -16.99 6.70 -16.26
N SER A 196 -18.07 6.28 -15.60
CA SER A 196 -18.34 4.86 -15.31
C SER A 196 -19.79 4.48 -15.59
N ALA A 197 -19.93 3.29 -16.20
CA ALA A 197 -21.20 2.69 -16.61
C ALA A 197 -21.34 1.27 -16.04
N GLN A 198 -22.56 0.79 -15.83
CA GLN A 198 -22.80 -0.60 -15.41
C GLN A 198 -22.37 -1.61 -16.49
N MET A 199 -21.61 -2.64 -16.10
CA MET A 199 -21.26 -3.76 -16.99
C MET A 199 -22.49 -4.60 -17.35
N GLY A 200 -22.60 -4.96 -18.64
CA GLY A 200 -23.70 -5.76 -19.18
C GLY A 200 -24.86 -4.95 -19.75
N VAL A 201 -24.82 -3.61 -19.66
CA VAL A 201 -25.75 -2.71 -20.36
C VAL A 201 -25.06 -2.21 -21.65
N GLU A 202 -25.75 -2.25 -22.78
CA GLU A 202 -25.24 -1.68 -24.03
C GLU A 202 -25.24 -0.15 -23.98
N GLU A 203 -24.18 0.47 -24.49
CA GLU A 203 -24.06 1.92 -24.58
C GLU A 203 -24.98 2.46 -25.68
N LYS A 204 -26.24 2.78 -25.32
CA LYS A 204 -27.05 3.70 -26.14
C LYS A 204 -26.28 5.02 -26.27
N PRO A 205 -26.04 5.54 -27.49
CA PRO A 205 -25.28 6.77 -27.67
C PRO A 205 -25.89 7.91 -26.85
N ALA A 206 -25.04 8.61 -26.10
CA ALA A 206 -25.48 9.71 -25.25
C ALA A 206 -25.90 10.91 -26.12
N ALA A 207 -27.21 11.08 -26.31
CA ALA A 207 -27.77 12.30 -26.86
C ALA A 207 -27.30 13.50 -26.00
N ALA A 208 -26.78 14.54 -26.65
CA ALA A 208 -26.14 15.66 -25.97
C ALA A 208 -27.07 16.31 -24.94
N ARG A 209 -26.68 16.30 -23.66
CA ARG A 209 -27.42 16.99 -22.61
C ARG A 209 -27.19 18.51 -22.72
N PRO A 210 -28.24 19.35 -22.69
CA PRO A 210 -28.06 20.78 -22.47
C PRO A 210 -27.49 21.04 -21.06
N ALA A 211 -26.82 22.17 -20.89
CA ALA A 211 -26.25 22.57 -19.60
C ALA A 211 -27.35 22.86 -18.56
N ALA A 212 -27.08 22.51 -17.30
CA ALA A 212 -27.95 22.88 -16.19
C ALA A 212 -27.77 24.36 -15.80
N PRO A 213 -28.84 25.09 -15.44
CA PRO A 213 -28.75 26.48 -15.00
C PRO A 213 -28.16 26.62 -13.58
N PRO A 214 -27.59 27.78 -13.23
CA PRO A 214 -27.12 28.07 -11.87
C PRO A 214 -28.28 28.24 -10.86
N PRO A 215 -28.03 28.09 -9.55
CA PRO A 215 -29.06 28.18 -8.51
C PRO A 215 -29.51 29.62 -8.20
N SER A 216 -30.79 29.79 -7.89
CA SER A 216 -31.43 31.08 -7.63
C SER A 216 -31.66 31.38 -6.14
N ALA A 217 -31.64 32.67 -5.78
CA ALA A 217 -32.08 33.20 -4.49
C ALA A 217 -33.64 33.28 -4.38
N PRO A 218 -34.25 33.47 -3.18
CA PRO A 218 -35.55 32.86 -2.90
C PRO A 218 -36.80 33.78 -2.83
N THR A 219 -37.96 33.16 -3.13
CA THR A 219 -39.34 33.53 -2.66
C THR A 219 -39.98 34.84 -3.18
N PRO A 220 -41.33 35.04 -3.14
CA PRO A 220 -42.36 34.35 -2.35
C PRO A 220 -43.52 33.65 -3.13
N LYS A 221 -44.53 33.18 -2.38
CA LYS A 221 -45.66 32.32 -2.84
C LYS A 221 -46.82 33.11 -3.47
N ALA A 222 -47.50 32.52 -4.46
CA ALA A 222 -48.89 32.85 -4.79
C ALA A 222 -49.66 31.65 -5.42
N THR A 223 -50.98 31.73 -5.31
CA THR A 223 -52.08 30.77 -5.56
C THR A 223 -52.22 30.10 -6.95
N LYS A 224 -52.88 28.92 -6.94
CA LYS A 224 -53.54 28.24 -8.09
C LYS A 224 -54.65 29.14 -8.70
N PRO A 225 -55.01 29.01 -9.99
CA PRO A 225 -56.10 28.07 -10.36
C PRO A 225 -55.86 27.31 -11.69
N THR A 226 -56.87 26.57 -12.15
CA THR A 226 -56.85 25.74 -13.38
C THR A 226 -58.09 26.02 -14.25
N PRO A 227 -57.97 26.08 -15.58
CA PRO A 227 -59.08 25.85 -16.52
C PRO A 227 -58.80 24.68 -17.50
N GLN A 228 -59.75 24.39 -18.41
CA GLN A 228 -59.90 23.13 -19.14
C GLN A 228 -59.79 23.24 -20.68
N ALA A 229 -59.76 22.07 -21.34
CA ALA A 229 -60.10 21.80 -22.74
C ALA A 229 -59.07 22.24 -23.82
N THR A 230 -59.03 21.66 -25.04
CA THR A 230 -60.01 20.79 -25.71
C THR A 230 -59.35 19.69 -26.57
N GLU A 231 -60.06 18.58 -26.80
CA GLU A 231 -59.81 17.53 -27.82
C GLU A 231 -60.10 18.04 -29.27
N PRO A 232 -59.79 17.32 -30.39
CA PRO A 232 -59.99 15.87 -30.58
C PRO A 232 -58.92 15.10 -31.42
N ALA A 233 -59.17 13.79 -31.61
CA ALA A 233 -58.51 12.91 -32.58
C ALA A 233 -59.53 12.21 -33.50
N PRO A 234 -59.12 11.72 -34.68
CA PRO A 234 -59.84 10.64 -35.36
C PRO A 234 -58.95 9.44 -35.79
N GLN A 235 -59.63 8.34 -36.15
CA GLN A 235 -59.10 7.03 -36.60
C GLN A 235 -58.85 7.05 -38.14
N ALA A 236 -58.33 6.05 -38.88
CA ALA A 236 -57.87 4.65 -38.64
C ALA A 236 -56.58 4.42 -39.53
N THR A 237 -56.14 3.27 -40.09
CA THR A 237 -56.61 1.86 -40.27
C THR A 237 -55.40 0.94 -40.56
N GLU A 238 -55.56 -0.39 -40.58
CA GLU A 238 -54.58 -1.37 -41.10
C GLU A 238 -54.77 -1.63 -42.63
N PRO A 239 -53.82 -2.31 -43.33
CA PRO A 239 -53.82 -3.79 -43.35
C PRO A 239 -52.43 -4.48 -43.41
N ALA A 240 -52.41 -5.80 -43.15
CA ALA A 240 -51.33 -6.75 -43.52
C ALA A 240 -51.83 -7.72 -44.62
N PRO A 241 -50.96 -8.33 -45.44
CA PRO A 241 -50.52 -9.72 -45.15
C PRO A 241 -49.14 -10.19 -45.70
N GLN A 242 -48.55 -11.22 -45.06
CA GLN A 242 -47.83 -12.45 -45.54
C GLN A 242 -46.81 -12.38 -46.75
N ALA A 243 -45.79 -13.26 -46.92
CA ALA A 243 -45.54 -14.63 -46.41
C ALA A 243 -44.04 -15.09 -46.40
N THR A 244 -43.76 -16.23 -45.71
CA THR A 244 -42.69 -17.27 -45.88
C THR A 244 -41.17 -16.96 -45.94
N GLU A 245 -40.45 -17.47 -44.93
CA GLU A 245 -39.35 -18.50 -44.92
C GLU A 245 -38.14 -18.46 -45.91
N PRO A 246 -37.01 -19.17 -45.65
CA PRO A 246 -36.66 -20.06 -44.51
C PRO A 246 -35.36 -19.66 -43.75
N ALA A 247 -34.91 -20.49 -42.79
CA ALA A 247 -33.68 -20.31 -42.03
C ALA A 247 -32.54 -21.28 -42.45
N PRO A 248 -31.26 -20.85 -42.46
CA PRO A 248 -30.10 -21.74 -42.59
C PRO A 248 -29.51 -22.17 -41.24
N GLN A 249 -29.06 -23.41 -41.15
CA GLN A 249 -28.16 -23.88 -40.08
C GLN A 249 -26.70 -23.73 -40.51
N ALA A 250 -25.82 -23.34 -39.58
CA ALA A 250 -24.37 -23.48 -39.73
C ALA A 250 -23.75 -23.82 -38.37
N THR A 251 -22.83 -24.79 -38.35
CA THR A 251 -22.19 -25.32 -37.13
C THR A 251 -20.83 -24.70 -36.88
N GLU A 252 -20.53 -24.35 -35.63
CA GLU A 252 -19.18 -23.96 -35.20
C GLU A 252 -18.27 -25.20 -35.03
N PRO A 253 -17.10 -25.29 -35.70
CA PRO A 253 -16.09 -26.28 -35.39
C PRO A 253 -15.10 -25.75 -34.33
N THR A 254 -14.78 -26.57 -33.33
CA THR A 254 -13.75 -26.24 -32.33
C THR A 254 -12.35 -26.49 -32.91
N PRO A 255 -11.42 -25.50 -32.92
CA PRO A 255 -10.05 -25.74 -33.33
C PRO A 255 -9.26 -26.45 -32.21
N GLN A 256 -8.81 -27.67 -32.47
CA GLN A 256 -7.68 -28.26 -31.73
C GLN A 256 -6.38 -27.73 -32.35
N ALA A 257 -5.42 -27.36 -31.50
CA ALA A 257 -4.05 -27.05 -31.93
C ALA A 257 -3.14 -28.25 -31.61
N THR A 258 -2.64 -28.91 -32.65
CA THR A 258 -1.56 -29.90 -32.58
C THR A 258 -0.27 -29.28 -33.09
N GLU A 259 0.81 -29.37 -32.32
CA GLU A 259 2.14 -28.92 -32.74
C GLU A 259 2.85 -30.01 -33.57
N PRO A 260 3.35 -29.70 -34.78
CA PRO A 260 4.22 -30.59 -35.54
C PRO A 260 5.71 -30.26 -35.31
N THR A 261 6.51 -31.24 -34.90
CA THR A 261 7.96 -31.12 -34.75
C THR A 261 8.68 -31.17 -36.10
N PRO A 262 9.62 -30.26 -36.42
CA PRO A 262 10.56 -30.42 -37.52
C PRO A 262 11.88 -31.11 -37.08
N GLN A 263 12.37 -32.08 -37.86
CA GLN A 263 13.69 -32.72 -37.68
C GLN A 263 14.41 -32.93 -39.02
N VAL A 264 15.51 -32.22 -39.24
CA VAL A 264 16.75 -32.57 -39.98
C VAL A 264 17.79 -31.55 -39.44
N ALA A 265 18.79 -31.87 -38.62
CA ALA A 265 19.95 -32.79 -38.72
C ALA A 265 21.19 -32.13 -39.36
N ASP A 266 22.38 -32.62 -38.95
CA ASP A 266 23.74 -32.09 -39.15
C ASP A 266 24.05 -30.70 -38.52
N GLY A 267 25.17 -30.49 -37.82
CA GLY A 267 26.18 -31.44 -37.33
C GLY A 267 27.34 -30.71 -36.59
N ALA A 268 27.84 -31.28 -35.48
CA ALA A 268 28.96 -30.72 -34.71
C ALA A 268 29.79 -31.85 -34.03
N PRO A 269 31.12 -31.69 -33.84
CA PRO A 269 32.02 -32.80 -33.53
C PRO A 269 32.08 -33.19 -32.04
N GLN A 270 32.58 -34.41 -31.81
CA GLN A 270 32.83 -34.97 -30.48
C GLN A 270 34.12 -34.44 -29.84
N ALA A 271 34.15 -34.40 -28.51
CA ALA A 271 35.36 -34.43 -27.71
C ALA A 271 35.11 -35.28 -26.44
N THR A 272 35.98 -36.26 -26.20
CA THR A 272 36.11 -37.01 -24.94
C THR A 272 36.99 -36.20 -23.95
N GLU A 273 37.21 -36.53 -22.67
CA GLU A 273 37.08 -37.81 -21.95
C GLU A 273 36.70 -37.59 -20.44
N PRO A 274 37.09 -38.38 -19.39
CA PRO A 274 36.11 -38.97 -18.49
C PRO A 274 36.08 -38.41 -17.04
N ALA A 275 35.13 -38.90 -16.24
CA ALA A 275 35.04 -38.66 -14.79
C ALA A 275 35.22 -39.96 -13.97
N PRO A 276 35.87 -39.93 -12.80
CA PRO A 276 35.96 -41.06 -11.87
C PRO A 276 34.73 -41.19 -10.96
N GLN A 277 34.56 -42.37 -10.34
CA GLN A 277 33.38 -42.75 -9.56
C GLN A 277 33.63 -42.81 -8.05
N ALA A 278 32.63 -42.39 -7.27
CA ALA A 278 32.22 -42.94 -5.98
C ALA A 278 30.84 -42.35 -5.64
N ALA A 279 29.91 -42.94 -4.88
CA ALA A 279 29.56 -44.29 -4.43
C ALA A 279 28.48 -44.05 -3.34
N ASP A 280 27.67 -45.06 -3.01
CA ASP A 280 26.56 -45.01 -2.04
C ASP A 280 25.38 -44.06 -2.39
N GLY A 281 24.13 -44.36 -2.01
CA GLY A 281 23.66 -45.57 -1.32
C GLY A 281 22.29 -45.38 -0.64
N ALA A 282 21.22 -45.18 -1.41
CA ALA A 282 19.88 -44.87 -0.88
C ALA A 282 18.85 -46.02 -1.07
N PRO A 283 18.21 -46.53 0.00
CA PRO A 283 17.14 -47.52 -0.10
C PRO A 283 15.77 -46.89 -0.43
N GLN A 284 14.82 -47.73 -0.84
CA GLN A 284 13.47 -47.31 -1.22
C GLN A 284 12.56 -47.08 0.01
N ALA A 285 11.75 -46.02 -0.06
CA ALA A 285 10.50 -45.90 0.69
C ALA A 285 9.44 -45.26 -0.23
N ALA A 286 8.23 -45.80 -0.24
CA ALA A 286 7.12 -45.26 -1.02
C ALA A 286 6.19 -44.45 -0.09
N GLU A 287 6.10 -43.13 -0.31
CA GLU A 287 5.16 -42.28 0.43
C GLU A 287 3.78 -42.24 -0.27
N PRO A 288 2.68 -42.34 0.49
CA PRO A 288 1.33 -42.20 -0.05
C PRO A 288 0.95 -40.72 -0.23
N THR A 289 0.32 -40.38 -1.35
CA THR A 289 -0.16 -39.02 -1.66
C THR A 289 -1.20 -38.53 -0.63
N PRO A 290 -0.96 -37.42 0.10
CA PRO A 290 -1.97 -36.84 0.97
C PRO A 290 -2.90 -35.88 0.21
N GLU A 291 -4.21 -36.14 0.20
CA GLU A 291 -5.20 -35.15 -0.24
C GLU A 291 -5.33 -34.00 0.78
N VAL A 292 -4.55 -32.93 0.60
CA VAL A 292 -4.72 -31.69 1.37
C VAL A 292 -5.76 -30.80 0.69
N ALA A 293 -7.01 -30.89 1.15
CA ALA A 293 -8.07 -29.98 0.73
C ALA A 293 -7.90 -28.60 1.41
N GLU A 294 -7.56 -27.56 0.62
CA GLU A 294 -7.41 -26.19 1.12
C GLU A 294 -8.71 -25.65 1.75
N PRO A 295 -8.70 -25.23 3.03
CA PRO A 295 -9.85 -24.58 3.65
C PRO A 295 -9.94 -23.12 3.18
N THR A 296 -10.85 -22.82 2.26
CA THR A 296 -11.08 -21.44 1.77
C THR A 296 -11.42 -20.49 2.93
N PRO A 297 -10.65 -19.41 3.18
CA PRO A 297 -10.90 -18.53 4.32
C PRO A 297 -12.18 -17.71 4.11
N GLN A 298 -13.18 -17.91 4.99
CA GLN A 298 -14.40 -17.10 5.00
C GLN A 298 -14.19 -15.80 5.77
N ALA A 299 -13.55 -14.83 5.12
CA ALA A 299 -13.51 -13.45 5.61
C ALA A 299 -14.93 -12.85 5.58
N THR A 300 -15.48 -12.53 6.75
CA THR A 300 -16.76 -11.81 6.87
C THR A 300 -16.57 -10.31 6.67
N GLU A 301 -16.76 -9.82 5.44
CA GLU A 301 -16.83 -8.39 5.16
C GLU A 301 -17.99 -7.73 5.92
N PRO A 302 -17.75 -6.71 6.78
CA PRO A 302 -18.82 -5.83 7.24
C PRO A 302 -19.38 -5.05 6.05
N THR A 303 -20.71 -4.97 5.93
CA THR A 303 -21.34 -4.11 4.93
C THR A 303 -21.51 -2.71 5.52
N PRO A 304 -20.94 -1.64 4.94
CA PRO A 304 -21.24 -0.29 5.38
C PRO A 304 -22.71 0.06 5.06
N GLN A 305 -23.43 0.62 6.03
CA GLN A 305 -24.65 1.38 5.76
C GLN A 305 -24.24 2.85 5.58
N ALA A 306 -24.71 3.48 4.50
CA ALA A 306 -24.48 4.89 4.26
C ALA A 306 -25.53 5.73 5.01
N THR A 307 -25.08 6.46 6.04
CA THR A 307 -25.81 7.56 6.67
C THR A 307 -24.82 8.66 6.97
N GLU A 308 -24.89 9.77 6.22
CA GLU A 308 -24.08 10.96 6.46
C GLU A 308 -24.68 11.79 7.61
N PRO A 309 -23.92 12.10 8.68
CA PRO A 309 -24.22 13.23 9.53
C PRO A 309 -23.53 14.49 8.97
N THR A 310 -24.31 15.55 8.72
CA THR A 310 -23.75 16.85 8.32
C THR A 310 -23.00 17.47 9.51
N PRO A 311 -21.71 17.88 9.38
CA PRO A 311 -21.00 18.54 10.45
C PRO A 311 -21.45 20.00 10.57
N GLN A 312 -22.33 20.29 11.53
CA GLN A 312 -22.43 21.66 12.08
C GLN A 312 -21.31 21.86 13.09
N ALA A 313 -20.36 22.73 12.77
CA ALA A 313 -19.41 23.22 13.74
C ALA A 313 -20.10 24.30 14.61
N ALA A 314 -20.18 24.05 15.91
CA ALA A 314 -20.47 25.05 16.93
C ALA A 314 -19.31 25.02 17.92
N GLU A 315 -18.63 26.15 18.11
CA GLU A 315 -17.52 26.27 19.03
C GLU A 315 -18.05 26.41 20.48
N PRO A 316 -17.65 25.56 21.42
CA PRO A 316 -17.90 25.80 22.83
C PRO A 316 -16.85 26.77 23.38
N VAL A 317 -17.28 27.98 23.75
CA VAL A 317 -16.46 28.85 24.61
C VAL A 317 -16.38 28.20 25.99
N LEU A 318 -15.16 28.01 26.50
CA LEU A 318 -14.93 27.54 27.87
C LEU A 318 -14.78 28.74 28.80
N GLU A 319 -15.77 28.98 29.65
CA GLU A 319 -15.60 29.83 30.82
C GLU A 319 -14.71 29.12 31.85
N ALA A 320 -13.74 29.85 32.43
CA ALA A 320 -12.93 29.36 33.53
C ALA A 320 -13.66 29.60 34.86
N ILE A 321 -13.77 28.56 35.68
CA ILE A 321 -14.27 28.65 37.06
C ILE A 321 -13.07 28.43 37.99
N GLU A 322 -12.75 29.45 38.79
CA GLU A 322 -11.68 29.39 39.78
C GLU A 322 -12.13 28.63 41.05
N PRO A 323 -11.28 27.78 41.65
CA PRO A 323 -11.51 27.26 43.00
C PRO A 323 -11.08 28.28 44.06
N ALA A 324 -11.91 28.49 45.08
CA ALA A 324 -11.60 29.36 46.21
C ALA A 324 -10.54 28.73 47.16
N PRO A 325 -9.74 29.54 47.88
CA PRO A 325 -8.70 29.04 48.79
C PRO A 325 -9.23 28.61 50.15
N GLU A 326 -8.59 27.60 50.74
CA GLU A 326 -8.85 27.08 52.09
C GLU A 326 -7.82 27.62 53.12
N ALA A 327 -8.17 27.68 54.40
CA ALA A 327 -7.43 28.42 55.43
C ALA A 327 -6.43 27.57 56.26
N PRO A 328 -5.33 28.15 56.80
CA PRO A 328 -4.28 27.41 57.52
C PRO A 328 -4.23 27.65 59.04
N GLU A 329 -3.87 26.61 59.81
CA GLU A 329 -3.36 26.63 61.20
C GLU A 329 -2.60 25.30 61.50
N PRO A 330 -1.78 25.16 62.56
CA PRO A 330 -0.93 26.14 63.27
C PRO A 330 0.56 25.65 63.35
N PRO A 331 1.52 26.40 63.95
CA PRO A 331 2.96 26.16 63.73
C PRO A 331 3.68 25.26 64.75
N GLY A 332 4.85 24.74 64.36
CA GLY A 332 5.80 23.99 65.19
C GLY A 332 7.26 24.44 64.95
N THR A 333 7.80 25.13 65.94
CA THR A 333 9.19 25.52 66.21
C THR A 333 10.33 24.66 65.65
N ASP A 334 11.42 25.30 65.19
CA ASP A 334 12.72 25.10 65.86
C ASP A 334 13.73 26.27 65.70
N ASN A 335 14.77 26.27 66.54
CA ASN A 335 15.84 27.27 66.71
C ASN A 335 17.15 26.86 65.97
N ALA A 336 18.21 27.68 65.77
CA ALA A 336 18.43 29.14 65.79
C ALA A 336 19.87 29.46 65.26
N GLY A 337 20.19 30.75 65.04
CA GLY A 337 21.57 31.27 64.86
C GLY A 337 22.01 31.41 63.39
N GLU A 338 22.72 32.47 62.97
CA GLU A 338 23.18 33.69 63.68
C GLU A 338 23.01 34.95 62.79
N GLN A 339 23.23 36.15 63.37
CA GLN A 339 23.00 37.50 62.81
C GLN A 339 24.36 38.18 62.46
N PRO A 340 24.52 39.52 62.24
CA PRO A 340 23.56 40.64 62.16
C PRO A 340 23.82 41.71 61.04
N ALA A 341 23.11 42.85 61.16
CA ALA A 341 23.25 44.16 60.47
C ALA A 341 22.59 44.29 59.07
N GLU A 342 21.87 45.39 58.76
CA GLU A 342 21.50 46.60 59.55
C GLU A 342 20.19 47.27 59.06
N GLU A 343 19.81 48.38 59.71
CA GLU A 343 18.70 49.35 59.57
C GLU A 343 18.06 49.65 58.16
N ALA A 344 16.90 50.32 58.00
CA ALA A 344 15.69 50.55 58.83
C ALA A 344 14.63 51.37 58.01
N SER A 345 13.34 51.34 58.42
CA SER A 345 12.23 52.29 58.10
C SER A 345 11.70 52.47 56.64
N GLY A 346 10.37 52.66 56.51
CA GLY A 346 9.66 53.24 55.34
C GLY A 346 9.00 54.58 55.73
N PRO A 347 7.84 55.04 55.18
CA PRO A 347 6.94 54.52 54.11
C PRO A 347 6.59 55.62 53.02
N PRO A 348 5.56 55.50 52.14
CA PRO A 348 5.30 56.42 50.99
C PRO A 348 4.21 57.52 51.23
N PRO A 349 4.08 58.56 50.37
CA PRO A 349 3.10 58.60 49.23
C PRO A 349 3.64 59.40 47.98
N GLY A 350 2.91 59.69 46.88
CA GLY A 350 1.59 59.27 46.37
C GLY A 350 0.59 60.41 46.04
N ASP A 351 0.38 60.79 44.75
CA ASP A 351 -0.61 61.83 44.32
C ASP A 351 -1.06 61.74 42.81
N GLY A 352 -2.14 62.44 42.40
CA GLY A 352 -2.71 62.50 41.02
C GLY A 352 -2.94 63.95 40.50
N PRO A 353 -3.95 64.31 39.65
CA PRO A 353 -4.93 63.49 38.88
C PRO A 353 -5.29 64.01 37.43
N ALA A 354 -6.32 63.42 36.79
CA ALA A 354 -7.25 63.96 35.75
C ALA A 354 -6.85 64.12 34.25
N GLY A 355 -7.84 63.95 33.34
CA GLY A 355 -7.77 64.20 31.89
C GLY A 355 -8.84 63.44 31.05
N GLU A 356 -9.64 64.12 30.23
CA GLU A 356 -10.90 63.61 29.63
C GLU A 356 -10.80 62.97 28.21
N THR A 357 -11.97 62.53 27.70
CA THR A 357 -12.25 61.95 26.36
C THR A 357 -12.79 63.06 25.39
N PRO A 358 -13.40 62.86 24.17
CA PRO A 358 -13.81 61.63 23.47
C PRO A 358 -13.69 61.52 21.91
N ALA A 359 -13.79 60.26 21.45
CA ALA A 359 -14.46 59.70 20.26
C ALA A 359 -14.69 60.51 18.93
N ALA A 360 -14.48 59.83 17.78
CA ALA A 360 -15.56 59.30 16.89
C ALA A 360 -15.27 59.33 15.35
N ARG A 361 -15.55 58.18 14.71
CA ARG A 361 -16.20 57.98 13.38
C ARG A 361 -15.49 58.23 12.03
N ASP A 362 -15.65 57.20 11.18
CA ASP A 362 -16.19 57.19 9.81
C ASP A 362 -15.55 58.04 8.67
N ALA A 363 -15.54 57.62 7.40
CA ALA A 363 -15.66 56.28 6.78
C ALA A 363 -15.33 56.35 5.25
N ASP A 364 -15.16 55.17 4.65
CA ASP A 364 -15.65 54.78 3.31
C ASP A 364 -14.90 55.11 1.99
N GLN A 365 -15.04 54.12 1.08
CA GLN A 365 -15.06 54.14 -0.39
C GLN A 365 -13.82 54.38 -1.30
N LEU A 366 -13.51 53.27 -2.02
CA LEU A 366 -13.35 53.13 -3.49
C LEU A 366 -12.20 53.84 -4.23
N GLY A 367 -11.46 53.08 -5.07
CA GLY A 367 -10.48 53.64 -6.01
C GLY A 367 -9.70 52.62 -6.84
N SER A 368 -10.31 52.06 -7.89
CA SER A 368 -9.64 51.19 -8.88
C SER A 368 -8.49 51.90 -9.62
N GLY A 369 -7.35 51.23 -9.85
CA GLY A 369 -6.25 51.79 -10.63
C GLY A 369 -5.25 50.76 -11.17
N MET A 370 -4.89 50.85 -12.45
CA MET A 370 -3.87 50.01 -13.09
C MET A 370 -2.49 50.68 -13.08
N GLY A 371 -1.45 49.86 -12.88
CA GLY A 371 -0.31 49.77 -13.80
C GLY A 371 0.88 50.74 -13.64
N GLY A 372 2.05 50.26 -14.08
CA GLY A 372 3.24 51.06 -14.39
C GLY A 372 4.22 51.31 -13.24
N GLY A 373 5.48 50.89 -13.44
CA GLY A 373 6.61 51.72 -13.02
C GLY A 373 6.82 52.87 -14.01
N PRO A 374 7.81 53.78 -13.85
CA PRO A 374 9.20 53.33 -14.00
C PRO A 374 10.33 54.15 -13.29
N GLN A 375 11.55 53.58 -13.33
CA GLN A 375 12.85 54.29 -13.53
C GLN A 375 13.48 55.14 -12.36
N PRO A 376 14.74 55.67 -12.48
CA PRO A 376 15.76 55.51 -11.42
C PRO A 376 16.43 56.83 -10.96
N PRO A 377 17.67 56.78 -10.42
CA PRO A 377 18.81 57.52 -11.03
C PRO A 377 20.00 56.62 -11.45
N LEU A 378 20.83 56.89 -12.48
CA LEU A 378 21.90 57.92 -12.67
C LEU A 378 23.12 57.74 -11.72
N GLU A 379 24.40 57.85 -12.12
CA GLU A 379 25.06 58.16 -13.41
C GLU A 379 26.58 57.80 -13.44
N GLY A 380 27.26 57.87 -14.61
CA GLY A 380 28.73 57.83 -14.78
C GLY A 380 29.33 56.46 -15.22
N ASP A 381 29.97 56.22 -16.38
CA ASP A 381 31.00 56.93 -17.19
C ASP A 381 32.45 56.66 -16.68
N SER A 382 33.46 56.19 -17.46
CA SER A 382 33.51 55.65 -18.85
C SER A 382 34.81 54.84 -19.12
N SER A 383 34.98 54.36 -20.37
CA SER A 383 36.26 54.06 -21.06
C SER A 383 36.97 52.71 -20.81
N GLN A 384 37.24 51.97 -21.90
CA GLN A 384 38.28 50.92 -22.02
C GLN A 384 39.59 51.54 -22.58
N PRO A 385 40.76 50.88 -22.54
CA PRO A 385 41.06 49.78 -23.48
C PRO A 385 41.89 48.60 -22.89
N GLU A 386 42.08 47.56 -23.72
CA GLU A 386 43.06 46.46 -23.56
C GLU A 386 44.41 46.82 -24.24
N PRO A 387 45.36 45.88 -24.44
CA PRO A 387 46.18 45.13 -23.47
C PRO A 387 47.70 45.31 -23.74
N GLU A 388 48.59 44.68 -22.94
CA GLU A 388 49.79 43.97 -23.44
C GLU A 388 50.56 43.18 -22.36
N THR A 389 51.57 42.39 -22.76
CA THR A 389 52.32 41.42 -21.96
C THR A 389 53.82 41.68 -21.92
N GLU A 390 54.52 41.42 -20.82
CA GLU A 390 55.98 41.20 -20.84
C GLU A 390 56.50 40.34 -19.66
N VAL A 391 57.71 39.75 -19.79
CA VAL A 391 58.27 38.75 -18.85
C VAL A 391 59.81 38.81 -18.73
N PRO A 392 60.34 38.81 -17.49
CA PRO A 392 61.68 38.29 -17.12
C PRO A 392 61.62 37.23 -15.98
N SER A 393 62.62 36.37 -15.69
CA SER A 393 63.86 35.97 -16.40
C SER A 393 64.45 34.67 -15.80
N SER A 394 65.45 34.08 -16.48
CA SER A 394 66.33 32.93 -16.09
C SER A 394 67.08 33.06 -14.74
N SER A 395 67.44 31.98 -14.03
CA SER A 395 68.71 31.18 -14.14
C SER A 395 68.90 30.32 -12.84
N ASP A 396 69.77 29.31 -12.65
CA ASP A 396 70.57 28.35 -13.47
C ASP A 396 71.11 27.20 -12.52
N ARG A 397 71.38 25.98 -13.03
CA ARG A 397 72.03 24.78 -12.38
C ARG A 397 71.29 24.06 -11.23
N GLY A 398 71.43 22.74 -11.01
CA GLY A 398 72.11 21.65 -11.77
C GLY A 398 72.06 20.28 -11.04
N GLU A 399 72.01 19.16 -11.78
CA GLU A 399 71.90 17.74 -11.35
C GLU A 399 73.27 17.05 -11.10
N PRO A 400 73.45 15.72 -10.78
CA PRO A 400 72.50 14.57 -10.59
C PRO A 400 72.67 13.86 -9.20
N VAL A 401 72.42 12.56 -8.86
CA VAL A 401 72.29 11.24 -9.55
C VAL A 401 71.47 10.17 -8.74
N GLU A 402 71.31 8.97 -9.34
CA GLU A 402 71.10 7.58 -8.83
C GLU A 402 71.16 7.25 -7.30
N SER A 403 70.55 6.16 -6.76
CA SER A 403 69.52 5.20 -7.24
C SER A 403 69.03 4.26 -6.09
N ALA A 404 68.00 3.43 -6.34
CA ALA A 404 67.56 2.23 -5.60
C ALA A 404 66.89 2.35 -4.20
N GLY A 405 66.19 1.27 -3.82
CA GLY A 405 65.54 0.92 -2.55
C GLY A 405 65.30 -0.61 -2.55
N PRO A 406 64.32 -1.22 -1.83
CA PRO A 406 63.49 -0.78 -0.68
C PRO A 406 63.63 -1.74 0.55
N GLU A 407 62.89 -1.52 1.66
CA GLU A 407 62.15 -2.58 2.42
C GLU A 407 61.40 -2.07 3.69
N SER A 408 60.64 -2.94 4.34
CA SER A 408 59.77 -2.73 5.52
C SER A 408 60.51 -2.77 6.88
N PRO A 409 59.81 -2.54 8.01
CA PRO A 409 59.65 -3.66 8.96
C PRO A 409 58.29 -3.73 9.69
N ALA A 410 58.08 -4.77 10.52
CA ALA A 410 56.90 -4.95 11.36
C ALA A 410 57.24 -5.60 12.73
N SER A 411 56.42 -5.32 13.75
CA SER A 411 56.36 -5.97 15.09
C SER A 411 57.61 -5.91 16.00
N PRO A 412 57.40 -6.03 17.32
CA PRO A 412 58.05 -7.13 18.07
C PRO A 412 57.16 -7.78 19.15
N GLU A 413 57.67 -8.81 19.82
CA GLU A 413 56.95 -9.69 20.75
C GLU A 413 57.78 -10.01 22.03
N ALA A 414 57.09 -10.40 23.12
CA ALA A 414 57.51 -11.23 24.27
C ALA A 414 58.80 -10.97 25.11
N ALA A 415 58.63 -11.01 26.45
CA ALA A 415 59.63 -11.41 27.46
C ALA A 415 58.91 -11.92 28.74
N SER A 416 59.60 -12.54 29.73
CA SER A 416 58.95 -13.29 30.83
C SER A 416 59.75 -13.38 32.15
N MET A 417 59.14 -13.96 33.20
CA MET A 417 59.73 -14.53 34.46
C MET A 417 59.98 -13.55 35.66
N PRO A 418 60.10 -14.01 36.94
CA PRO A 418 59.42 -15.16 37.64
C PRO A 418 59.14 -15.02 39.19
N ILE A 419 58.39 -15.98 39.79
CA ILE A 419 58.19 -16.33 41.25
C ILE A 419 57.67 -15.20 42.22
N GLU A 420 57.13 -15.42 43.44
CA GLU A 420 57.10 -16.57 44.39
C GLU A 420 55.84 -16.64 45.31
N SER A 421 55.52 -17.86 45.80
CA SER A 421 54.74 -18.31 47.00
C SER A 421 53.57 -17.51 47.64
N GLY A 422 52.48 -18.22 48.02
CA GLY A 422 51.49 -17.68 48.97
C GLY A 422 50.21 -18.50 49.23
N SER A 423 50.30 -19.74 49.74
CA SER A 423 49.12 -20.51 50.22
C SER A 423 48.80 -20.19 51.69
N PRO A 424 47.52 -20.30 52.12
CA PRO A 424 47.07 -21.58 52.67
C PRO A 424 45.63 -22.00 52.30
N GLY A 425 45.33 -23.26 52.52
CA GLY A 425 43.98 -23.81 52.76
C GLY A 425 44.08 -24.83 53.91
N PRO A 426 43.13 -25.77 54.07
CA PRO A 426 41.80 -25.88 53.45
C PRO A 426 40.68 -25.90 54.51
N ALA A 427 39.42 -26.06 54.06
CA ALA A 427 38.31 -26.53 54.92
C ALA A 427 37.42 -27.48 54.12
N ASP A 428 37.00 -28.59 54.72
CA ASP A 428 36.26 -29.65 54.04
C ASP A 428 34.83 -29.24 53.64
N SER A 429 34.40 -29.67 52.45
CA SER A 429 33.00 -29.96 52.10
C SER A 429 32.96 -30.91 50.90
N GLN A 430 32.21 -32.00 51.03
CA GLN A 430 32.14 -33.07 50.02
C GLN A 430 31.22 -32.68 48.83
N PRO A 431 31.42 -33.25 47.63
CA PRO A 431 30.58 -32.98 46.47
C PRO A 431 29.15 -33.51 46.66
N VAL A 432 28.17 -32.63 46.53
CA VAL A 432 26.74 -32.97 46.51
C VAL A 432 26.33 -33.39 45.08
N PRO A 433 25.64 -34.52 44.87
CA PRO A 433 25.19 -34.96 43.56
C PRO A 433 24.07 -34.08 42.98
N PRO A 434 23.85 -34.07 41.65
CA PRO A 434 22.81 -33.27 41.00
C PRO A 434 21.39 -33.77 41.36
N PRO A 435 20.37 -32.88 41.31
CA PRO A 435 18.99 -33.23 41.65
C PRO A 435 18.33 -34.14 40.61
N GLU A 436 17.56 -35.12 41.09
CA GLU A 436 16.80 -36.05 40.25
C GLU A 436 15.58 -35.38 39.60
N SER A 437 15.23 -35.81 38.39
CA SER A 437 13.99 -35.41 37.70
C SER A 437 12.89 -36.45 37.94
N PRO A 438 11.66 -36.06 38.34
CA PRO A 438 10.57 -37.01 38.50
C PRO A 438 10.05 -37.50 37.14
N ALA A 439 10.05 -38.82 36.93
CA ALA A 439 9.43 -39.50 35.79
C ALA A 439 8.02 -40.01 36.15
N PRO A 440 7.09 -40.13 35.19
CA PRO A 440 5.67 -40.40 35.46
C PRO A 440 5.36 -41.89 35.73
N GLU A 441 4.29 -42.13 36.48
CA GLU A 441 3.74 -43.47 36.73
C GLU A 441 3.20 -44.13 35.44
N GLN A 442 3.30 -45.47 35.36
CA GLN A 442 2.66 -46.30 34.34
C GLN A 442 1.65 -47.28 34.96
N PRO A 443 0.52 -47.57 34.29
CA PRO A 443 -0.38 -48.66 34.68
C PRO A 443 0.24 -50.05 34.38
N PRO A 444 -0.21 -51.12 35.07
CA PRO A 444 0.51 -52.39 35.13
C PRO A 444 0.37 -53.29 33.89
N SER A 445 1.40 -54.12 33.66
CA SER A 445 1.54 -55.08 32.56
C SER A 445 1.01 -56.49 32.85
N THR A 446 0.73 -57.27 31.79
CA THR A 446 1.01 -58.73 31.68
C THR A 446 0.75 -59.16 30.22
N ALA A 447 1.46 -60.09 29.56
CA ALA A 447 2.66 -60.87 29.94
C ALA A 447 3.50 -61.24 28.68
N ALA A 448 4.65 -61.93 28.88
CA ALA A 448 5.62 -62.38 27.86
C ALA A 448 5.11 -63.55 26.97
N GLY A 449 5.76 -63.94 25.86
CA GLY A 449 6.94 -63.38 25.16
C GLY A 449 7.80 -64.45 24.42
N ALA A 450 8.80 -63.97 23.65
CA ALA A 450 9.97 -64.69 23.07
C ALA A 450 9.80 -65.90 22.11
N GLY A 451 10.60 -65.94 21.02
CA GLY A 451 10.99 -67.18 20.31
C GLY A 451 10.86 -67.20 18.77
N GLN A 452 11.99 -67.20 18.05
CA GLN A 452 12.16 -67.60 16.63
C GLN A 452 12.66 -69.08 16.57
N PRO A 453 13.02 -69.72 15.41
CA PRO A 453 13.00 -69.32 13.99
C PRO A 453 12.42 -70.38 13.00
N GLY A 454 12.46 -70.13 11.67
CA GLY A 454 12.43 -71.19 10.64
C GLY A 454 11.76 -70.88 9.27
N ASP A 455 12.57 -70.85 8.21
CA ASP A 455 12.21 -70.93 6.76
C ASP A 455 12.28 -72.42 6.26
N PRO A 456 12.00 -72.82 4.98
CA PRO A 456 11.70 -72.05 3.74
C PRO A 456 10.56 -72.58 2.78
N ALA A 457 10.18 -71.73 1.82
CA ALA A 457 9.87 -71.95 0.37
C ALA A 457 8.96 -73.10 -0.21
N GLY A 458 8.19 -72.75 -1.27
CA GLY A 458 7.57 -73.65 -2.29
C GLY A 458 6.10 -73.28 -2.63
N ASN A 459 5.72 -72.60 -3.73
CA ASN A 459 5.84 -72.84 -5.19
C ASN A 459 4.72 -73.72 -5.81
N GLY A 460 4.00 -73.23 -6.85
CA GLY A 460 3.38 -74.08 -7.90
C GLY A 460 1.85 -74.09 -8.14
N GLY A 461 1.33 -73.09 -8.88
CA GLY A 461 0.34 -73.12 -10.01
C GLY A 461 -0.95 -74.00 -10.10
N GLN A 462 -1.86 -73.55 -11.01
CA GLN A 462 -3.01 -74.27 -11.65
C GLN A 462 -4.24 -74.58 -10.75
N SER A 463 -5.50 -74.76 -11.21
CA SER A 463 -6.28 -74.39 -12.43
C SER A 463 -7.81 -74.57 -12.17
N PRO A 464 -8.75 -74.07 -13.04
CA PRO A 464 -10.23 -74.12 -12.85
C PRO A 464 -10.91 -75.27 -13.66
N PRO A 465 -12.27 -75.35 -13.87
CA PRO A 465 -13.48 -74.81 -13.21
C PRO A 465 -14.41 -75.94 -12.67
N PRO A 466 -15.75 -75.76 -12.41
CA PRO A 466 -16.79 -75.95 -13.46
C PRO A 466 -18.09 -75.09 -13.29
N ALA A 467 -19.18 -75.40 -14.00
CA ALA A 467 -20.44 -74.63 -14.07
C ALA A 467 -21.74 -75.50 -14.17
N ALA A 468 -22.91 -74.87 -14.39
CA ALA A 468 -24.31 -75.37 -14.46
C ALA A 468 -25.04 -75.55 -13.09
N LEU A 469 -26.18 -74.91 -12.75
CA LEU A 469 -27.55 -74.73 -13.34
C LEU A 469 -28.56 -75.86 -12.92
N PRO A 470 -29.91 -75.66 -12.85
CA PRO A 470 -30.73 -74.46 -13.10
C PRO A 470 -31.88 -74.09 -12.09
N ALA A 471 -32.27 -72.81 -12.11
CA ALA A 471 -33.61 -72.17 -11.98
C ALA A 471 -34.82 -72.73 -11.17
N LYS A 472 -35.50 -71.82 -10.44
CA LYS A 472 -36.99 -71.67 -10.36
C LYS A 472 -37.37 -70.17 -10.09
N PRO A 473 -38.65 -69.72 -10.25
CA PRO A 473 -38.96 -68.39 -10.79
C PRO A 473 -39.15 -67.21 -9.79
N PRO A 474 -39.20 -65.95 -10.29
CA PRO A 474 -39.30 -64.73 -9.48
C PRO A 474 -40.74 -64.08 -9.61
N PRO A 475 -41.01 -62.75 -9.43
CA PRO A 475 -41.95 -62.32 -8.38
C PRO A 475 -43.12 -61.41 -8.84
N THR A 476 -44.10 -61.15 -7.96
CA THR A 476 -45.17 -60.16 -8.18
C THR A 476 -45.51 -59.34 -6.92
N SER A 477 -46.08 -58.14 -7.11
CA SER A 477 -46.69 -57.26 -6.08
C SER A 477 -45.79 -56.51 -5.08
N SER A 478 -44.66 -55.94 -5.50
CA SER A 478 -43.92 -54.97 -4.69
C SER A 478 -44.68 -53.64 -4.48
N ARG A 479 -45.32 -53.47 -3.32
CA ARG A 479 -45.94 -52.19 -2.88
C ARG A 479 -44.89 -51.06 -2.90
N PRO A 480 -45.14 -49.89 -3.53
CA PRO A 480 -44.09 -48.91 -3.84
C PRO A 480 -43.58 -48.16 -2.59
N LYS A 481 -42.44 -48.60 -2.04
CA LYS A 481 -41.69 -47.84 -1.03
C LYS A 481 -41.05 -46.60 -1.67
N ARG A 482 -41.38 -45.41 -1.16
CA ARG A 482 -40.90 -44.10 -1.65
C ARG A 482 -39.36 -43.99 -1.56
N SER A 483 -38.64 -44.15 -2.67
CA SER A 483 -37.20 -43.85 -2.79
C SER A 483 -36.90 -42.37 -3.07
N ARG A 484 -37.92 -41.53 -3.32
CA ARG A 484 -37.80 -40.08 -3.50
C ARG A 484 -37.55 -39.35 -2.16
N SER A 485 -36.28 -39.27 -1.72
CA SER A 485 -35.88 -38.30 -0.68
C SER A 485 -34.41 -37.85 -0.75
N LYS A 486 -33.42 -38.76 -0.81
CA LYS A 486 -31.99 -38.36 -0.67
C LYS A 486 -31.45 -37.47 -1.80
N ARG A 487 -31.73 -37.76 -3.09
CA ARG A 487 -31.27 -36.90 -4.22
C ARG A 487 -31.84 -35.47 -4.11
N GLY A 488 -33.17 -35.34 -4.00
CA GLY A 488 -33.83 -34.03 -3.88
C GLY A 488 -33.44 -33.23 -2.62
N GLY A 489 -32.91 -33.87 -1.59
CA GLY A 489 -32.35 -33.18 -0.41
C GLY A 489 -30.98 -32.53 -0.67
N LEU A 490 -30.14 -33.14 -1.49
CA LEU A 490 -28.86 -32.58 -1.94
C LEU A 490 -29.07 -31.48 -2.98
N GLU A 491 -29.97 -31.71 -3.93
CA GLU A 491 -30.36 -30.78 -5.00
C GLU A 491 -30.90 -29.48 -4.40
N ARG A 492 -31.91 -29.54 -3.52
CA ARG A 492 -32.44 -28.37 -2.78
C ARG A 492 -31.40 -27.67 -1.88
N ARG A 493 -30.34 -28.36 -1.44
CA ARG A 493 -29.20 -27.72 -0.73
C ARG A 493 -28.29 -26.98 -1.70
N ALA A 494 -28.02 -27.55 -2.88
CA ALA A 494 -27.26 -26.89 -3.94
C ALA A 494 -28.00 -25.65 -4.46
N ASP A 495 -29.31 -25.73 -4.69
CA ASP A 495 -30.14 -24.60 -5.13
C ASP A 495 -30.14 -23.47 -4.11
N ARG A 496 -30.35 -23.77 -2.81
CA ARG A 496 -30.24 -22.77 -1.74
C ARG A 496 -28.84 -22.16 -1.64
N LYS A 497 -27.77 -22.92 -1.92
CA LYS A 497 -26.39 -22.39 -1.96
C LYS A 497 -26.19 -21.47 -3.18
N ARG A 498 -26.72 -21.84 -4.35
CA ARG A 498 -26.71 -21.03 -5.58
C ARG A 498 -27.50 -19.73 -5.40
N GLU A 499 -28.70 -19.80 -4.85
CA GLU A 499 -29.55 -18.63 -4.59
C GLU A 499 -28.93 -17.71 -3.51
N LYS A 500 -28.39 -18.27 -2.42
CA LYS A 500 -27.64 -17.47 -1.43
C LYS A 500 -26.42 -16.79 -2.06
N LYS A 501 -25.68 -17.46 -2.96
CA LYS A 501 -24.60 -16.82 -3.71
C LYS A 501 -25.15 -15.68 -4.58
N ARG A 502 -26.18 -15.93 -5.39
CA ARG A 502 -26.76 -14.93 -6.30
C ARG A 502 -27.26 -13.70 -5.54
N ARG A 503 -28.00 -13.87 -4.44
CA ARG A 503 -28.44 -12.75 -3.57
C ARG A 503 -27.29 -11.97 -2.93
N ALA A 504 -26.18 -12.64 -2.61
CA ALA A 504 -24.97 -11.96 -2.11
C ALA A 504 -24.22 -11.20 -3.23
N GLU A 505 -24.21 -11.75 -4.44
CA GLU A 505 -23.60 -11.17 -5.65
C GLU A 505 -24.42 -9.96 -6.15
N GLU A 506 -25.76 -10.05 -6.13
CA GLU A 506 -26.71 -8.95 -6.30
C GLU A 506 -26.46 -7.83 -5.27
N LYS A 507 -26.28 -8.17 -3.98
CA LYS A 507 -25.97 -7.19 -2.92
C LYS A 507 -24.62 -6.51 -3.16
N LYS A 508 -23.59 -7.26 -3.59
CA LYS A 508 -22.27 -6.72 -3.92
C LYS A 508 -22.30 -5.82 -5.14
N GLN A 509 -23.03 -6.18 -6.19
CA GLN A 509 -23.23 -5.32 -7.36
C GLN A 509 -23.96 -4.02 -6.95
N LYS A 510 -25.03 -4.12 -6.15
CA LYS A 510 -25.78 -2.94 -5.66
C LYS A 510 -24.93 -1.96 -4.84
N ALA A 511 -23.85 -2.41 -4.19
CA ALA A 511 -22.91 -1.53 -3.48
C ALA A 511 -22.12 -0.57 -4.40
N PHE A 512 -22.28 -0.67 -5.73
CA PHE A 512 -21.70 0.24 -6.72
C PHE A 512 -22.77 1.02 -7.50
N SER A 513 -24.03 1.06 -7.02
CA SER A 513 -25.16 1.75 -7.69
C SER A 513 -24.84 3.17 -8.13
N ASP A 514 -24.13 3.89 -7.27
CA ASP A 514 -23.86 5.32 -7.37
C ASP A 514 -22.84 5.62 -8.49
N TYR A 515 -22.19 4.57 -9.01
CA TYR A 515 -21.20 4.60 -10.09
C TYR A 515 -21.72 3.99 -11.41
N PHE A 516 -22.97 3.51 -11.47
CA PHE A 516 -23.55 2.87 -12.68
C PHE A 516 -23.83 3.85 -13.83
N ASN A 517 -23.94 5.15 -13.54
CA ASN A 517 -24.05 6.23 -14.53
C ASN A 517 -23.47 7.50 -13.91
N TYR A 518 -22.14 7.55 -13.85
CA TYR A 518 -21.39 8.56 -13.11
C TYR A 518 -20.32 9.19 -13.99
N GLY A 519 -20.04 10.48 -13.78
CA GLY A 519 -18.99 11.21 -14.48
C GLY A 519 -18.51 12.41 -13.68
N GLU A 520 -17.20 12.52 -13.46
CA GLU A 520 -16.59 13.63 -12.72
C GLU A 520 -15.27 14.09 -13.37
N GLU A 521 -14.93 15.37 -13.25
CA GLU A 521 -13.69 15.94 -13.78
C GLU A 521 -12.44 15.32 -13.14
N LEU A 522 -11.44 14.96 -13.94
CA LEU A 522 -10.20 14.33 -13.49
C LEU A 522 -9.45 15.15 -12.43
N ARG A 523 -9.56 16.48 -12.50
CA ARG A 523 -8.97 17.42 -11.54
C ARG A 523 -9.67 17.41 -10.18
N LYS A 524 -11.00 17.18 -10.15
CA LYS A 524 -11.84 17.30 -8.95
C LYS A 524 -12.05 15.97 -8.22
N ILE A 525 -12.05 14.84 -8.93
CA ILE A 525 -12.45 13.54 -8.35
C ILE A 525 -11.65 13.17 -7.08
N PRO A 526 -12.34 12.97 -5.92
CA PRO A 526 -11.71 12.58 -4.67
C PRO A 526 -11.02 11.21 -4.71
N PRO A 527 -9.90 11.02 -3.97
CA PRO A 527 -9.20 9.74 -3.83
C PRO A 527 -10.10 8.53 -3.55
N HIS A 528 -11.05 8.65 -2.62
CA HIS A 528 -11.92 7.53 -2.25
C HIS A 528 -12.84 7.09 -3.41
N ARG A 529 -13.32 8.01 -4.26
CA ARG A 529 -14.13 7.68 -5.43
C ARG A 529 -13.32 6.94 -6.48
N VAL A 530 -12.06 7.33 -6.70
CA VAL A 530 -11.13 6.60 -7.58
C VAL A 530 -10.95 5.15 -7.11
N LEU A 531 -10.74 4.93 -5.80
CA LEU A 531 -10.60 3.58 -5.25
C LEU A 531 -11.91 2.76 -5.37
N ALA A 532 -13.07 3.38 -5.10
CA ALA A 532 -14.37 2.74 -5.26
C ALA A 532 -14.66 2.31 -6.71
N ILE A 533 -14.39 3.21 -7.68
CA ILE A 533 -14.51 2.95 -9.12
C ILE A 533 -13.56 1.83 -9.56
N ASN A 534 -12.29 1.90 -9.15
CA ASN A 534 -11.28 0.87 -9.45
C ASN A 534 -11.67 -0.51 -8.86
N ARG A 535 -12.28 -0.53 -7.66
CA ARG A 535 -12.81 -1.76 -7.05
C ARG A 535 -14.00 -2.32 -7.84
N GLY A 536 -14.93 -1.47 -8.28
CA GLY A 536 -16.09 -1.87 -9.09
C GLY A 536 -15.70 -2.37 -10.49
N GLU A 537 -14.67 -1.78 -11.10
CA GLU A 537 -14.07 -2.24 -12.36
C GLU A 537 -13.37 -3.59 -12.19
N ARG A 538 -12.52 -3.74 -11.16
CA ARG A 538 -11.86 -5.00 -10.80
C ARG A 538 -12.86 -6.12 -10.49
N ALA A 539 -14.00 -5.78 -9.89
CA ALA A 539 -15.12 -6.69 -9.63
C ALA A 539 -16.02 -6.95 -10.86
N LYS A 540 -15.72 -6.35 -12.02
CA LYS A 540 -16.49 -6.43 -13.28
C LYS A 540 -17.95 -5.96 -13.18
N TYR A 541 -18.25 -5.09 -12.21
CA TYR A 541 -19.55 -4.41 -12.11
C TYR A 541 -19.59 -3.08 -12.87
N LEU A 542 -18.44 -2.43 -13.05
CA LEU A 542 -18.29 -1.15 -13.76
C LEU A 542 -17.41 -1.30 -15.01
N ARG A 543 -17.77 -0.59 -16.07
CA ARG A 543 -16.90 -0.21 -17.20
C ARG A 543 -16.46 1.23 -16.95
N VAL A 544 -15.17 1.52 -17.01
CA VAL A 544 -14.64 2.87 -16.80
C VAL A 544 -13.98 3.36 -18.09
N LYS A 545 -14.13 4.64 -18.40
CA LYS A 545 -13.44 5.34 -19.49
C LYS A 545 -13.00 6.72 -19.02
N VAL A 546 -12.10 7.36 -19.77
CA VAL A 546 -11.84 8.80 -19.69
C VAL A 546 -12.39 9.48 -20.94
N ASP A 547 -13.45 10.26 -20.75
CA ASP A 547 -14.03 11.15 -21.76
C ASP A 547 -13.29 12.50 -21.79
N CYS A 548 -13.26 13.18 -22.93
CA CYS A 548 -12.61 14.48 -23.11
C CYS A 548 -13.11 15.22 -24.36
N ASP A 549 -12.74 16.51 -24.48
CA ASP A 549 -13.07 17.33 -25.64
C ASP A 549 -12.36 16.83 -26.92
N GLN A 550 -13.07 16.02 -27.71
CA GLN A 550 -12.57 15.45 -28.96
C GLN A 550 -12.25 16.52 -30.02
N GLN A 551 -12.96 17.67 -30.03
CA GLN A 551 -12.70 18.73 -31.00
C GLN A 551 -11.38 19.44 -30.67
N ALA A 552 -11.14 19.77 -29.40
CA ALA A 552 -9.87 20.34 -28.96
C ALA A 552 -8.69 19.35 -29.13
N MET A 553 -8.93 18.05 -28.97
CA MET A 553 -7.92 17.02 -29.28
C MET A 553 -7.59 17.01 -30.78
N LEU A 554 -8.59 16.95 -31.67
CA LEU A 554 -8.39 16.96 -33.12
C LEU A 554 -7.67 18.22 -33.61
N GLN A 555 -8.12 19.40 -33.17
CA GLN A 555 -7.47 20.68 -33.46
C GLN A 555 -5.99 20.67 -33.06
N ALA A 556 -5.65 20.12 -31.88
CA ALA A 556 -4.28 20.04 -31.41
C ALA A 556 -3.39 19.07 -32.21
N VAL A 557 -3.96 18.03 -32.85
CA VAL A 557 -3.19 17.18 -33.78
C VAL A 557 -3.01 17.86 -35.13
N ASP A 558 -4.10 18.36 -35.72
CA ASP A 558 -4.04 19.01 -37.04
C ASP A 558 -3.04 20.19 -37.00
N GLN A 559 -3.08 21.05 -35.96
CA GLN A 559 -2.16 22.19 -35.79
C GLN A 559 -0.68 21.86 -35.55
N LEU A 560 -0.36 20.71 -34.96
CA LEU A 560 1.03 20.37 -34.55
C LEU A 560 1.70 19.33 -35.46
N CYS A 561 0.93 18.60 -36.26
CA CYS A 561 1.41 17.45 -37.03
C CYS A 561 1.10 17.51 -38.52
N VAL A 562 0.23 18.43 -38.97
CA VAL A 562 -0.17 18.53 -40.38
C VAL A 562 0.03 19.96 -40.89
N PRO A 563 1.04 20.22 -41.73
CA PRO A 563 1.21 21.53 -42.36
C PRO A 563 0.04 21.86 -43.29
N GLU A 564 -0.54 23.05 -43.18
CA GLU A 564 -1.71 23.46 -43.97
C GLU A 564 -1.42 23.60 -45.46
N ASP A 565 -0.15 23.82 -45.82
CA ASP A 565 0.39 23.93 -47.18
C ASP A 565 0.89 22.60 -47.77
N HIS A 566 0.62 21.47 -47.10
CA HIS A 566 1.03 20.15 -47.59
C HIS A 566 0.15 19.69 -48.77
N PRO A 567 0.72 19.18 -49.89
CA PRO A 567 -0.09 18.73 -51.03
C PRO A 567 -1.09 17.63 -50.65
N HIS A 568 -0.70 16.77 -49.71
CA HIS A 568 -1.49 15.61 -49.24
C HIS A 568 -2.13 15.84 -47.87
N LEU A 569 -2.69 17.03 -47.70
CA LEU A 569 -3.30 17.52 -46.46
C LEU A 569 -4.29 16.54 -45.83
N ASP A 570 -5.22 15.99 -46.62
CA ASP A 570 -6.29 15.13 -46.09
C ASP A 570 -5.83 13.69 -45.81
N PHE A 571 -4.83 13.17 -46.54
CA PHE A 571 -4.17 11.90 -46.20
C PHE A 571 -3.41 12.02 -44.86
N LEU A 572 -2.68 13.11 -44.65
CA LEU A 572 -2.01 13.37 -43.38
C LEU A 572 -2.99 13.58 -42.22
N ARG A 573 -4.11 14.28 -42.44
CA ARG A 573 -5.23 14.36 -41.47
C ARG A 573 -5.81 12.99 -41.15
N GLY A 574 -5.95 12.10 -42.14
CA GLY A 574 -6.34 10.70 -41.93
C GLY A 574 -5.38 9.97 -40.99
N CYS A 575 -4.07 10.04 -41.27
CA CYS A 575 -3.02 9.44 -40.45
C CYS A 575 -2.98 10.03 -39.02
N ALA A 576 -3.17 11.35 -38.89
CA ALA A 576 -3.24 12.07 -37.63
C ALA A 576 -4.44 11.62 -36.77
N ARG A 577 -5.61 11.42 -37.39
CA ARG A 577 -6.84 10.95 -36.72
C ARG A 577 -6.74 9.50 -36.27
N ASP A 578 -6.16 8.63 -37.09
CA ASP A 578 -5.81 7.25 -36.71
C ASP A 578 -4.81 7.22 -35.53
N ALA A 579 -3.73 8.01 -35.60
CA ALA A 579 -2.77 8.14 -34.52
C ALA A 579 -3.44 8.57 -33.20
N LEU A 580 -4.29 9.59 -33.25
CA LEU A 580 -5.02 10.09 -32.08
C LEU A 580 -5.90 9.00 -31.47
N ALA A 581 -6.79 8.41 -32.27
CA ALA A 581 -7.82 7.49 -31.79
C ALA A 581 -7.26 6.12 -31.37
N ARG A 582 -6.32 5.56 -32.14
CA ARG A 582 -5.83 4.19 -31.97
C ARG A 582 -4.60 4.10 -31.07
N LEU A 583 -3.75 5.12 -31.03
CA LEU A 583 -2.45 5.08 -30.33
C LEU A 583 -2.36 6.07 -29.17
N VAL A 584 -2.71 7.35 -29.37
CA VAL A 584 -2.46 8.40 -28.37
C VAL A 584 -3.51 8.43 -27.28
N VAL A 585 -4.81 8.50 -27.60
CA VAL A 585 -5.89 8.55 -26.58
C VAL A 585 -5.84 7.30 -25.67
N PRO A 586 -5.75 6.06 -26.18
CA PRO A 586 -5.59 4.87 -25.32
C PRO A 586 -4.27 4.85 -24.54
N SER A 587 -3.24 5.62 -24.92
CA SER A 587 -2.01 5.78 -24.13
C SER A 587 -2.19 6.81 -23.00
N LEU A 588 -2.81 7.96 -23.29
CA LEU A 588 -3.01 9.04 -22.32
C LEU A 588 -4.10 8.70 -21.29
N GLU A 589 -5.13 7.95 -21.68
CA GLU A 589 -6.12 7.39 -20.76
C GLU A 589 -5.47 6.48 -19.72
N ARG A 590 -4.62 5.53 -20.15
CA ARG A 590 -3.88 4.64 -19.22
C ARG A 590 -2.92 5.40 -18.31
N GLU A 591 -2.26 6.44 -18.83
CA GLU A 591 -1.40 7.33 -18.05
C GLU A 591 -2.20 8.04 -16.94
N VAL A 592 -3.34 8.65 -17.29
CA VAL A 592 -4.20 9.38 -16.35
C VAL A 592 -4.91 8.45 -15.37
N ARG A 593 -5.46 7.31 -15.80
CA ARG A 593 -6.08 6.31 -14.91
C ARG A 593 -5.06 5.77 -13.90
N ARG A 594 -3.80 5.55 -14.32
CA ARG A 594 -2.69 5.23 -13.41
C ARG A 594 -2.42 6.36 -12.43
N GLU A 595 -2.29 7.60 -12.88
CA GLU A 595 -1.97 8.74 -11.99
C GLU A 595 -3.06 9.05 -10.97
N LEU A 596 -4.34 8.94 -11.36
CA LEU A 596 -5.45 9.00 -10.41
C LEU A 596 -5.34 7.91 -9.36
N THR A 597 -4.96 6.69 -9.76
CA THR A 597 -4.81 5.53 -8.88
C THR A 597 -3.61 5.70 -7.95
N ASP A 598 -2.43 6.03 -8.48
CA ASP A 598 -1.20 6.23 -7.69
C ASP A 598 -1.38 7.42 -6.71
N ARG A 599 -2.07 8.50 -7.10
CA ARG A 599 -2.49 9.62 -6.22
C ARG A 599 -3.46 9.16 -5.13
N ALA A 600 -4.46 8.36 -5.48
CA ALA A 600 -5.48 7.91 -4.55
C ALA A 600 -4.93 6.92 -3.52
N GLU A 601 -4.04 6.01 -3.93
CA GLU A 601 -3.31 5.11 -3.05
C GLU A 601 -2.39 5.87 -2.09
N GLN A 602 -1.62 6.86 -2.57
CA GLN A 602 -0.75 7.67 -1.72
C GLN A 602 -1.55 8.42 -0.64
N HIS A 603 -2.68 9.02 -1.00
CA HIS A 603 -3.56 9.68 -0.05
C HIS A 603 -4.17 8.70 0.97
N ALA A 604 -4.65 7.55 0.52
CA ALA A 604 -5.21 6.52 1.40
C ALA A 604 -4.16 5.99 2.38
N VAL A 605 -2.94 5.69 1.91
CA VAL A 605 -1.81 5.27 2.76
C VAL A 605 -1.44 6.35 3.78
N GLY A 606 -1.47 7.64 3.43
CA GLY A 606 -1.27 8.73 4.39
C GLY A 606 -2.33 8.78 5.49
N VAL A 607 -3.60 8.52 5.16
CA VAL A 607 -4.69 8.42 6.15
C VAL A 607 -4.52 7.16 7.02
N PHE A 608 -4.19 6.02 6.43
CA PHE A 608 -3.93 4.77 7.16
C PHE A 608 -2.75 4.92 8.12
N ALA A 609 -1.67 5.59 7.70
CA ALA A 609 -0.51 5.91 8.51
C ALA A 609 -0.86 6.78 9.72
N LYS A 610 -1.66 7.84 9.52
CA LYS A 610 -2.14 8.69 10.62
C LYS A 610 -3.03 7.91 11.60
N ASN A 611 -3.95 7.09 11.09
CA ASN A 611 -4.83 6.27 11.91
C ASN A 611 -4.05 5.22 12.71
N LEU A 612 -3.04 4.58 12.10
CA LEU A 612 -2.16 3.65 12.80
C LEU A 612 -1.31 4.35 13.87
N ARG A 613 -0.74 5.52 13.59
CA ARG A 613 0.01 6.30 14.59
C ARG A 613 -0.87 6.65 15.80
N ASN A 614 -2.09 7.12 15.55
CA ASN A 614 -3.04 7.46 16.62
C ASN A 614 -3.45 6.24 17.46
N LEU A 615 -3.48 5.05 16.87
CA LEU A 615 -3.80 3.79 17.55
C LEU A 615 -2.61 3.26 18.38
N LEU A 616 -1.39 3.34 17.84
CA LEU A 616 -0.16 2.89 18.51
C LEU A 616 0.30 3.82 19.64
N LEU A 617 -0.11 5.09 19.62
CA LEU A 617 0.22 6.10 20.63
C LEU A 617 -0.98 6.41 21.55
N GLN A 618 -1.93 5.47 21.69
CA GLN A 618 -2.94 5.56 22.74
C GLN A 618 -2.28 5.45 24.13
N PRO A 619 -2.74 6.21 25.15
CA PRO A 619 -2.19 6.11 26.50
C PRO A 619 -2.38 4.70 27.09
N PRO A 620 -1.31 4.06 27.61
CA PRO A 620 -1.39 2.76 28.28
C PRO A 620 -2.04 2.86 29.67
N VAL A 621 -2.75 1.81 30.10
CA VAL A 621 -3.36 1.71 31.42
C VAL A 621 -2.53 0.76 32.31
N HIS A 622 -1.46 1.31 32.90
CA HIS A 622 -0.56 0.60 33.81
C HIS A 622 -1.21 0.22 35.15
N ASP A 623 -0.63 -0.79 35.83
CA ASP A 623 -0.96 -1.24 37.19
C ASP A 623 -2.41 -1.65 37.46
N ARG A 624 -3.23 -1.80 36.40
CA ARG A 624 -4.64 -2.19 36.48
C ARG A 624 -4.86 -3.63 36.04
N ARG A 625 -5.66 -4.34 36.84
CA ARG A 625 -6.20 -5.67 36.52
C ARG A 625 -7.48 -5.53 35.70
N VAL A 626 -7.56 -6.28 34.60
CA VAL A 626 -8.50 -6.04 33.50
C VAL A 626 -9.44 -7.24 33.32
N LEU A 627 -10.73 -6.99 33.14
CA LEU A 627 -11.66 -7.96 32.56
C LEU A 627 -11.76 -7.69 31.05
N ALA A 628 -11.07 -8.48 30.24
CA ALA A 628 -11.14 -8.37 28.79
C ALA A 628 -12.41 -9.06 28.25
N VAL A 629 -13.07 -8.43 27.29
CA VAL A 629 -14.34 -8.89 26.70
C VAL A 629 -14.22 -8.90 25.18
N ASP A 630 -14.37 -10.08 24.58
CA ASP A 630 -14.59 -10.28 23.13
C ASP A 630 -16.09 -10.51 22.89
N PRO A 631 -16.86 -9.48 22.46
CA PRO A 631 -18.32 -9.59 22.33
C PRO A 631 -18.76 -10.64 21.29
N GLY A 632 -20.00 -11.11 21.40
CA GLY A 632 -20.50 -12.09 20.44
C GLY A 632 -21.93 -12.55 20.67
N PHE A 633 -22.73 -12.52 19.59
CA PHE A 633 -24.14 -12.89 19.63
C PHE A 633 -24.39 -14.37 19.91
N LYS A 634 -23.91 -15.27 19.03
CA LYS A 634 -24.25 -16.71 19.06
C LYS A 634 -23.19 -17.58 19.72
N SER A 635 -21.95 -17.12 19.72
CA SER A 635 -20.79 -17.73 20.39
C SER A 635 -20.62 -17.25 21.84
N GLY A 636 -21.50 -16.35 22.32
CA GLY A 636 -21.33 -15.65 23.58
C GLY A 636 -20.25 -14.57 23.52
N CYS A 637 -20.21 -13.76 24.56
CA CYS A 637 -19.11 -12.84 24.84
C CYS A 637 -18.11 -13.59 25.73
N LYS A 638 -16.83 -13.63 25.35
CA LYS A 638 -15.81 -14.32 26.15
C LYS A 638 -15.13 -13.31 27.07
N LEU A 639 -15.01 -13.70 28.32
CA LEU A 639 -14.41 -12.94 29.40
C LEU A 639 -13.05 -13.52 29.71
N VAL A 640 -12.02 -12.67 29.87
CA VAL A 640 -10.70 -13.10 30.38
C VAL A 640 -10.25 -12.12 31.46
N ALA A 641 -10.02 -12.63 32.66
CA ALA A 641 -9.43 -11.87 33.76
C ALA A 641 -7.89 -11.85 33.58
N LEU A 642 -7.32 -10.65 33.52
CA LEU A 642 -5.88 -10.42 33.41
C LEU A 642 -5.32 -9.77 34.67
N ASP A 643 -4.11 -10.16 35.08
CA ASP A 643 -3.33 -9.42 36.06
C ASP A 643 -2.74 -8.13 35.45
N GLN A 644 -2.07 -7.32 36.28
CA GLN A 644 -1.49 -6.04 35.86
C GLN A 644 -0.30 -6.15 34.89
N PHE A 645 0.18 -7.37 34.60
CA PHE A 645 1.24 -7.66 33.62
C PHE A 645 0.69 -8.36 32.36
N GLY A 646 -0.63 -8.55 32.28
CA GLY A 646 -1.29 -9.22 31.15
C GLY A 646 -1.19 -10.75 31.20
N ASN A 647 -0.97 -11.36 32.37
CA ASN A 647 -1.09 -12.81 32.57
C ASN A 647 -2.56 -13.20 32.78
N VAL A 648 -2.96 -14.38 32.29
CA VAL A 648 -4.34 -14.88 32.44
C VAL A 648 -4.57 -15.44 33.84
N LEU A 649 -5.61 -14.96 34.51
CA LEU A 649 -6.05 -15.41 35.85
C LEU A 649 -7.24 -16.38 35.78
N ALA A 650 -8.18 -16.11 34.87
CA ALA A 650 -9.36 -16.94 34.61
C ALA A 650 -10.02 -16.55 33.27
N HIS A 651 -10.92 -17.38 32.77
CA HIS A 651 -11.80 -17.03 31.64
C HIS A 651 -13.21 -17.62 31.81
N ALA A 652 -14.19 -17.03 31.13
CA ALA A 652 -15.58 -17.47 31.10
C ALA A 652 -16.25 -17.11 29.76
N VAL A 653 -17.48 -17.58 29.52
CA VAL A 653 -18.29 -17.18 28.36
C VAL A 653 -19.71 -16.88 28.84
N ILE A 654 -20.22 -15.68 28.54
CA ILE A 654 -21.56 -15.21 28.92
C ILE A 654 -22.44 -14.98 27.69
N PHE A 655 -23.77 -15.09 27.84
CA PHE A 655 -24.73 -14.99 26.73
C PHE A 655 -25.74 -13.87 26.96
N LEU A 656 -25.39 -12.66 26.51
CA LEU A 656 -26.19 -11.45 26.68
C LEU A 656 -27.55 -11.49 25.94
N ILE A 657 -27.60 -12.15 24.77
CA ILE A 657 -28.84 -12.33 24.02
C ILE A 657 -29.53 -13.64 24.44
N GLY A 658 -30.74 -13.52 24.98
CA GLY A 658 -31.57 -14.66 25.35
C GLY A 658 -32.76 -14.28 26.23
N LYS A 659 -33.03 -15.12 27.22
CA LYS A 659 -33.98 -14.85 28.30
C LYS A 659 -33.36 -13.95 29.39
N PRO A 660 -34.17 -13.25 30.22
CA PRO A 660 -33.68 -12.49 31.38
C PRO A 660 -32.79 -13.32 32.32
N GLU A 661 -33.17 -14.57 32.57
CA GLU A 661 -32.43 -15.60 33.33
C GLU A 661 -30.92 -15.62 33.02
N ARG A 662 -30.54 -15.42 31.75
CA ARG A 662 -29.13 -15.42 31.30
C ARG A 662 -28.40 -14.10 31.52
N LYS A 663 -29.13 -12.98 31.57
CA LYS A 663 -28.56 -11.67 31.91
C LYS A 663 -28.19 -11.65 33.39
N GLU A 664 -29.04 -12.21 34.26
CA GLU A 664 -28.78 -12.40 35.69
C GLU A 664 -27.58 -13.36 35.93
N GLU A 665 -27.54 -14.52 35.26
CA GLU A 665 -26.40 -15.44 35.27
C GLU A 665 -25.08 -14.78 34.83
N ALA A 666 -25.14 -13.95 33.77
CA ALA A 666 -23.99 -13.18 33.29
C ALA A 666 -23.55 -12.09 34.29
N GLN A 667 -24.48 -11.34 34.88
CA GLN A 667 -24.17 -10.34 35.91
C GLN A 667 -23.50 -10.99 37.14
N ALA A 668 -24.00 -12.15 37.60
CA ALA A 668 -23.42 -12.90 38.70
C ALA A 668 -22.00 -13.38 38.38
N THR A 669 -21.79 -13.94 37.18
CA THR A 669 -20.48 -14.38 36.68
C THR A 669 -19.46 -13.23 36.64
N VAL A 670 -19.86 -12.05 36.14
CA VAL A 670 -19.00 -10.87 36.11
C VAL A 670 -18.71 -10.35 37.52
N LYS A 671 -19.72 -10.25 38.40
CA LYS A 671 -19.55 -9.82 39.79
C LYS A 671 -18.56 -10.75 40.54
N GLU A 672 -18.63 -12.07 40.34
CA GLU A 672 -17.63 -13.01 40.89
C GLU A 672 -16.23 -12.72 40.35
N LEU A 673 -16.03 -12.70 39.03
CA LEU A 673 -14.71 -12.52 38.42
C LEU A 673 -14.05 -11.19 38.85
N MET A 674 -14.81 -10.10 38.84
CA MET A 674 -14.31 -8.78 39.22
C MET A 674 -13.86 -8.74 40.69
N GLN A 675 -14.66 -9.28 41.62
CA GLN A 675 -14.34 -9.33 43.05
C GLN A 675 -13.18 -10.29 43.34
N ARG A 676 -13.27 -11.53 42.85
CA ARG A 676 -12.34 -12.64 43.13
C ARG A 676 -10.92 -12.34 42.69
N PHE A 677 -10.75 -11.73 41.52
CA PHE A 677 -9.43 -11.42 40.95
C PHE A 677 -8.97 -9.98 41.19
N LYS A 678 -9.79 -9.18 41.88
CA LYS A 678 -9.59 -7.75 42.15
C LYS A 678 -9.37 -6.95 40.86
N LEU A 679 -10.27 -7.18 39.90
CA LEU A 679 -10.29 -6.45 38.64
C LEU A 679 -10.89 -5.06 38.85
N SER A 680 -10.48 -4.08 38.04
CA SER A 680 -10.87 -2.68 38.23
C SER A 680 -11.30 -1.96 36.95
N VAL A 681 -11.00 -2.54 35.79
CA VAL A 681 -11.44 -2.01 34.49
C VAL A 681 -11.90 -3.15 33.56
N VAL A 682 -12.97 -2.91 32.81
CA VAL A 682 -13.46 -3.80 31.75
C VAL A 682 -13.01 -3.28 30.39
N ALA A 683 -12.33 -4.11 29.60
CA ALA A 683 -11.87 -3.79 28.24
C ALA A 683 -12.79 -4.45 27.20
N ILE A 684 -13.63 -3.69 26.52
CA ILE A 684 -14.66 -4.21 25.61
C ILE A 684 -14.24 -4.03 24.15
N GLY A 685 -14.16 -5.12 23.38
CA GLY A 685 -13.85 -5.08 21.95
C GLY A 685 -14.92 -4.33 21.13
N ASN A 686 -14.48 -3.42 20.27
CA ASN A 686 -15.36 -2.53 19.48
C ASN A 686 -16.08 -3.20 18.28
N GLY A 687 -16.18 -4.52 18.24
CA GLY A 687 -16.71 -5.28 17.11
C GLY A 687 -18.17 -5.71 17.19
N THR A 688 -18.41 -6.96 16.79
CA THR A 688 -19.76 -7.51 16.63
C THR A 688 -20.40 -7.76 17.99
N ALA A 689 -21.53 -7.12 18.26
CA ALA A 689 -22.20 -7.05 19.56
C ALA A 689 -21.55 -6.12 20.60
N CYS A 690 -20.68 -5.19 20.20
CA CYS A 690 -20.10 -4.20 21.11
C CYS A 690 -21.17 -3.40 21.87
N ARG A 691 -22.22 -2.91 21.19
CA ARG A 691 -23.29 -2.12 21.83
C ARG A 691 -24.06 -2.94 22.87
N ASP A 692 -24.47 -4.16 22.51
CA ASP A 692 -25.17 -5.08 23.41
C ASP A 692 -24.34 -5.41 24.67
N ALA A 693 -23.00 -5.39 24.55
CA ALA A 693 -22.08 -5.54 25.67
C ALA A 693 -21.88 -4.23 26.46
N GLU A 694 -21.71 -3.10 25.78
CA GLU A 694 -21.59 -1.75 26.37
C GLU A 694 -22.81 -1.39 27.21
N ASP A 695 -24.03 -1.64 26.71
CA ASP A 695 -25.28 -1.48 27.45
C ASP A 695 -25.30 -2.36 28.72
N PHE A 696 -24.96 -3.64 28.59
CA PHE A 696 -24.93 -4.59 29.71
C PHE A 696 -23.91 -4.23 30.79
N PHE A 697 -22.67 -3.88 30.39
CA PHE A 697 -21.63 -3.48 31.34
C PHE A 697 -21.92 -2.10 31.93
N GLY A 698 -22.48 -1.16 31.17
CA GLY A 698 -22.89 0.16 31.66
C GLY A 698 -23.94 0.08 32.77
N GLU A 699 -25.02 -0.69 32.57
CA GLU A 699 -26.01 -0.97 33.62
C GLU A 699 -25.35 -1.60 34.86
N LEU A 700 -24.58 -2.67 34.66
CA LEU A 700 -23.94 -3.46 35.71
C LEU A 700 -22.94 -2.65 36.56
N LEU A 701 -22.20 -1.75 35.93
CA LEU A 701 -21.24 -0.86 36.59
C LEU A 701 -21.94 0.29 37.32
N GLY A 702 -23.08 0.77 36.79
CA GLY A 702 -23.97 1.70 37.50
C GLY A 702 -24.55 1.09 38.78
N GLU A 703 -24.98 -0.17 38.76
CA GLU A 703 -25.41 -0.91 39.96
C GLU A 703 -24.29 -1.08 41.01
N THR A 704 -23.01 -1.00 40.62
CA THR A 704 -21.86 -1.36 41.46
C THR A 704 -20.86 -0.21 41.65
N GLN A 705 -21.34 1.03 41.56
CA GLN A 705 -20.52 2.25 41.56
C GLN A 705 -19.61 2.39 42.80
N GLU A 706 -20.02 1.87 43.96
CA GLU A 706 -19.20 1.83 45.19
C GLU A 706 -17.91 1.00 45.05
N ALA A 707 -17.85 0.05 44.10
CA ALA A 707 -16.68 -0.79 43.86
C ALA A 707 -15.58 -0.09 43.03
N GLY A 708 -15.82 1.12 42.52
CA GLY A 708 -14.86 1.89 41.73
C GLY A 708 -14.49 1.25 40.38
N TRP A 709 -15.34 0.36 39.86
CA TRP A 709 -15.14 -0.31 38.58
C TRP A 709 -15.50 0.61 37.40
N VAL A 710 -14.71 0.56 36.33
CA VAL A 710 -14.92 1.33 35.10
C VAL A 710 -14.84 0.44 33.85
N TYR A 711 -15.23 0.95 32.69
CA TYR A 711 -15.02 0.27 31.40
C TYR A 711 -14.35 1.18 30.36
N SER A 712 -13.79 0.58 29.32
CA SER A 712 -13.26 1.27 28.14
C SER A 712 -13.53 0.44 26.90
N ILE A 713 -13.93 1.11 25.81
CA ILE A 713 -14.07 0.49 24.49
C ILE A 713 -12.69 0.45 23.82
N VAL A 714 -12.27 -0.73 23.37
CA VAL A 714 -10.91 -1.01 22.85
C VAL A 714 -11.01 -1.50 21.40
N ASN A 715 -10.08 -1.07 20.55
CA ASN A 715 -10.05 -1.47 19.15
C ASN A 715 -9.63 -2.95 19.02
N GLU A 716 -10.52 -3.82 18.55
CA GLU A 716 -10.23 -5.25 18.32
C GLU A 716 -9.54 -5.53 16.98
N ALA A 717 -9.34 -4.53 16.12
CA ALA A 717 -8.81 -4.73 14.76
C ALA A 717 -7.51 -5.55 14.74
N GLY A 718 -7.52 -6.67 14.00
CA GLY A 718 -6.41 -7.61 13.94
C GLY A 718 -6.30 -8.62 15.09
N ALA A 719 -7.14 -8.57 16.13
CA ALA A 719 -7.10 -9.53 17.25
C ALA A 719 -7.34 -10.98 16.79
N SER A 720 -8.18 -11.18 15.77
CA SER A 720 -8.40 -12.48 15.10
C SER A 720 -7.22 -12.94 14.24
N VAL A 721 -6.39 -12.01 13.76
CA VAL A 721 -5.14 -12.30 13.04
C VAL A 721 -4.05 -12.69 14.03
N TYR A 722 -3.95 -11.96 15.15
CA TYR A 722 -3.09 -12.33 16.28
C TYR A 722 -3.45 -13.73 16.82
N SER A 723 -4.72 -13.98 17.13
CA SER A 723 -5.16 -15.22 17.79
C SER A 723 -5.00 -16.49 16.94
N THR A 724 -4.79 -16.32 15.63
CA THR A 724 -4.50 -17.38 14.66
C THR A 724 -3.05 -17.39 14.17
N SER A 725 -2.24 -16.39 14.50
CA SER A 725 -0.80 -16.30 14.17
C SER A 725 0.05 -17.38 14.85
N SER A 726 1.36 -17.46 14.53
CA SER A 726 2.30 -18.30 15.29
C SER A 726 2.58 -17.68 16.68
N ILE A 727 2.89 -16.38 16.73
CA ILE A 727 3.16 -15.61 17.96
C ILE A 727 2.06 -15.83 19.00
N GLY A 728 0.79 -15.75 18.61
CA GLY A 728 -0.33 -16.01 19.51
C GLY A 728 -0.36 -17.44 20.07
N ARG A 729 0.01 -18.45 19.26
CA ARG A 729 0.10 -19.86 19.71
C ARG A 729 1.34 -20.10 20.57
N GLU A 730 2.42 -19.37 20.34
CA GLU A 730 3.67 -19.43 21.09
C GLU A 730 3.54 -18.76 22.47
N GLU A 731 2.85 -17.61 22.56
CA GLU A 731 2.53 -16.95 23.84
C GLU A 731 1.44 -17.69 24.64
N PHE A 732 0.50 -18.36 23.95
CA PHE A 732 -0.68 -18.98 24.57
C PHE A 732 -1.05 -20.31 23.88
N PRO A 733 -0.31 -21.40 24.14
CA PRO A 733 -0.56 -22.70 23.51
C PRO A 733 -1.87 -23.34 23.97
N ASP A 734 -2.17 -23.27 25.27
CA ASP A 734 -3.33 -23.95 25.90
C ASP A 734 -4.69 -23.29 25.63
N TYR A 735 -4.69 -22.10 25.03
CA TYR A 735 -5.90 -21.31 24.78
C TYR A 735 -6.33 -21.38 23.30
N ASP A 736 -7.65 -21.39 23.05
CA ASP A 736 -8.16 -21.37 21.68
C ASP A 736 -8.05 -19.98 21.02
N ALA A 737 -8.33 -19.91 19.71
CA ALA A 737 -8.26 -18.68 18.92
C ALA A 737 -9.35 -17.64 19.26
N SER A 738 -10.37 -17.99 20.05
CA SER A 738 -11.35 -17.03 20.58
C SER A 738 -10.85 -16.40 21.87
N LEU A 739 -10.34 -17.21 22.81
CA LEU A 739 -9.76 -16.73 24.07
C LEU A 739 -8.49 -15.91 23.82
N ARG A 740 -7.62 -16.31 22.89
CA ARG A 740 -6.48 -15.49 22.45
C ARG A 740 -6.88 -14.14 21.84
N GLY A 741 -8.07 -14.04 21.25
CA GLY A 741 -8.63 -12.78 20.77
C GLY A 741 -8.97 -11.84 21.94
N ALA A 742 -9.72 -12.35 22.93
CA ALA A 742 -10.05 -11.63 24.16
C ALA A 742 -8.80 -11.19 24.96
N ILE A 743 -7.79 -12.05 25.07
CA ILE A 743 -6.51 -11.70 25.71
C ILE A 743 -5.85 -10.49 25.04
N SER A 744 -5.84 -10.42 23.70
CA SER A 744 -5.30 -9.27 22.97
C SER A 744 -6.08 -7.99 23.24
N ILE A 745 -7.42 -8.06 23.34
CA ILE A 745 -8.27 -6.90 23.69
C ILE A 745 -7.90 -6.35 25.08
N GLY A 746 -7.69 -7.21 26.07
CA GLY A 746 -7.26 -6.79 27.41
C GLY A 746 -5.86 -6.18 27.43
N ARG A 747 -4.89 -6.84 26.78
CA ARG A 747 -3.50 -6.36 26.72
C ARG A 747 -3.35 -5.04 25.96
N ARG A 748 -4.17 -4.79 24.93
CA ARG A 748 -4.23 -3.49 24.23
C ARG A 748 -4.63 -2.34 25.14
N LEU A 749 -5.42 -2.57 26.19
CA LEU A 749 -5.73 -1.52 27.16
C LEU A 749 -4.52 -1.24 28.07
N GLN A 750 -3.77 -2.28 28.43
CA GLN A 750 -2.61 -2.18 29.32
C GLN A 750 -1.40 -1.55 28.61
N ASP A 751 -1.11 -1.96 27.38
CA ASP A 751 -0.12 -1.36 26.49
C ASP A 751 -0.54 -1.55 25.01
N PRO A 752 -1.12 -0.52 24.37
CA PRO A 752 -1.49 -0.55 22.95
C PRO A 752 -0.30 -0.84 22.03
N LEU A 753 0.88 -0.27 22.34
CA LEU A 753 2.06 -0.36 21.49
C LEU A 753 2.64 -1.79 21.53
N SER A 754 2.93 -2.32 22.72
CA SER A 754 3.57 -3.63 22.90
C SER A 754 2.71 -4.82 22.43
N GLU A 755 1.38 -4.66 22.40
CA GLU A 755 0.47 -5.70 21.90
C GLU A 755 0.23 -5.58 20.39
N LEU A 756 0.09 -4.37 19.82
CA LEU A 756 -0.17 -4.19 18.39
C LEU A 756 1.04 -4.48 17.49
N VAL A 757 2.28 -4.28 17.98
CA VAL A 757 3.51 -4.66 17.21
C VAL A 757 3.65 -6.16 16.93
N LYS A 758 2.85 -7.01 17.57
CA LYS A 758 2.80 -8.46 17.32
C LYS A 758 2.05 -8.84 16.04
N ILE A 759 1.45 -7.87 15.36
CA ILE A 759 0.59 -8.06 14.19
C ILE A 759 1.28 -7.43 12.97
N ASP A 760 1.20 -8.07 11.81
CA ASP A 760 1.59 -7.42 10.54
C ASP A 760 0.76 -6.14 10.38
N PRO A 761 1.38 -4.95 10.27
CA PRO A 761 0.66 -3.68 10.26
C PRO A 761 -0.37 -3.57 9.12
N ALA A 762 -0.15 -4.25 7.99
CA ALA A 762 -1.11 -4.28 6.88
C ALA A 762 -2.39 -5.10 7.19
N ASN A 763 -2.39 -5.89 8.27
CA ASN A 763 -3.54 -6.64 8.78
C ASN A 763 -4.26 -5.95 9.95
N ILE A 764 -3.71 -4.85 10.49
CA ILE A 764 -4.44 -3.99 11.43
C ILE A 764 -5.41 -3.13 10.61
N GLY A 765 -6.71 -3.20 10.91
CA GLY A 765 -7.74 -2.44 10.19
C GLY A 765 -7.67 -0.95 10.49
N VAL A 766 -7.07 -0.16 9.58
CA VAL A 766 -6.79 1.28 9.76
C VAL A 766 -7.51 2.18 8.75
N GLY A 767 -8.26 1.62 7.80
CA GLY A 767 -9.22 2.40 7.02
C GLY A 767 -9.96 1.65 5.90
N LEU A 768 -10.92 2.34 5.28
CA LEU A 768 -11.65 1.84 4.12
C LEU A 768 -10.72 1.69 2.91
N TYR A 769 -10.99 0.69 2.06
CA TYR A 769 -10.21 0.39 0.85
C TYR A 769 -8.75 -0.03 1.08
N GLN A 770 -8.36 -0.38 2.32
CA GLN A 770 -7.01 -0.85 2.67
C GLN A 770 -6.53 -2.04 1.78
N HIS A 771 -7.40 -3.03 1.55
CA HIS A 771 -7.12 -4.17 0.66
C HIS A 771 -7.20 -3.85 -0.84
N ASP A 772 -7.65 -2.65 -1.22
CA ASP A 772 -7.76 -2.23 -2.62
C ASP A 772 -6.48 -1.52 -3.13
N VAL A 773 -5.54 -1.20 -2.22
CA VAL A 773 -4.22 -0.56 -2.44
C VAL A 773 -3.11 -1.61 -2.69
N LYS A 774 -2.02 -1.23 -3.38
CA LYS A 774 -0.85 -2.10 -3.59
C LYS A 774 -0.21 -2.56 -2.26
N ALA A 775 -0.37 -3.84 -1.92
CA ALA A 775 0.05 -4.42 -0.63
C ALA A 775 1.51 -4.12 -0.20
N LYS A 776 2.49 -4.18 -1.12
CA LYS A 776 3.90 -3.86 -0.78
C LYS A 776 4.08 -2.40 -0.35
N HIS A 777 3.38 -1.45 -0.97
CA HIS A 777 3.46 -0.04 -0.63
C HIS A 777 2.76 0.25 0.71
N LEU A 778 1.58 -0.35 0.91
CA LEU A 778 0.86 -0.30 2.19
C LEU A 778 1.73 -0.79 3.34
N ARG A 779 2.26 -2.02 3.25
CA ARG A 779 3.05 -2.61 4.34
C ARG A 779 4.31 -1.80 4.65
N LEU A 780 5.10 -1.40 3.65
CA LEU A 780 6.32 -0.62 3.91
C LEU A 780 6.03 0.69 4.65
N SER A 781 4.95 1.39 4.29
CA SER A 781 4.56 2.65 4.96
C SER A 781 4.00 2.43 6.36
N LEU A 782 3.26 1.34 6.61
CA LEU A 782 2.78 1.02 7.96
C LEU A 782 3.90 0.48 8.87
N ASP A 783 4.82 -0.34 8.35
CA ASP A 783 6.05 -0.77 9.04
C ASP A 783 6.94 0.44 9.43
N GLU A 784 6.96 1.49 8.59
CA GLU A 784 7.64 2.76 8.83
C GLU A 784 6.97 3.58 9.96
N VAL A 785 5.64 3.59 10.02
CA VAL A 785 4.87 4.21 11.13
C VAL A 785 5.10 3.48 12.45
N VAL A 786 5.08 2.15 12.47
CA VAL A 786 5.38 1.38 13.68
C VAL A 786 6.79 1.71 14.18
N ARG A 787 7.78 1.71 13.29
CA ARG A 787 9.16 2.10 13.60
C ARG A 787 9.25 3.53 14.14
N SER A 788 8.47 4.48 13.61
CA SER A 788 8.38 5.83 14.17
C SER A 788 7.85 5.80 15.61
N CYS A 789 6.70 5.17 15.85
CA CYS A 789 6.09 5.10 17.19
C CYS A 789 6.99 4.44 18.24
N VAL A 790 7.61 3.29 17.92
CA VAL A 790 8.50 2.56 18.83
C VAL A 790 9.76 3.36 19.19
N ASN A 791 10.34 4.12 18.25
CA ASN A 791 11.53 4.94 18.54
C ASN A 791 11.20 6.32 19.13
N PHE A 792 9.95 6.78 18.99
CA PHE A 792 9.42 7.96 19.66
C PHE A 792 9.27 7.69 21.17
N VAL A 793 8.47 6.66 21.52
CA VAL A 793 8.26 6.23 22.92
C VAL A 793 9.54 5.68 23.54
N GLY A 794 10.29 4.86 22.79
CA GLY A 794 11.38 4.05 23.34
C GLY A 794 10.89 2.73 23.91
N VAL A 795 11.82 1.89 24.37
CA VAL A 795 11.54 0.56 24.93
C VAL A 795 12.43 0.29 26.15
N ASP A 796 11.91 -0.40 27.15
CA ASP A 796 12.77 -1.08 28.13
C ASP A 796 13.21 -2.43 27.57
N ILE A 797 14.52 -2.60 27.45
CA ILE A 797 15.13 -3.81 26.90
C ILE A 797 15.00 -5.03 27.83
N ASN A 798 14.67 -4.82 29.11
CA ASN A 798 14.50 -5.90 30.09
C ASN A 798 13.08 -6.50 30.08
N THR A 799 12.06 -5.75 29.67
CA THR A 799 10.67 -6.22 29.56
C THR A 799 10.21 -6.46 28.13
N ALA A 800 10.72 -5.71 27.14
CA ALA A 800 10.27 -5.77 25.75
C ALA A 800 10.28 -7.18 25.12
N SER A 801 9.32 -7.43 24.23
CA SER A 801 9.21 -8.64 23.41
C SER A 801 10.14 -8.58 22.18
N PRO A 802 10.50 -9.73 21.57
CA PRO A 802 11.25 -9.74 20.31
C PRO A 802 10.55 -8.96 19.19
N SER A 803 9.21 -8.99 19.14
CA SER A 803 8.39 -8.24 18.18
C SER A 803 8.59 -6.73 18.35
N LEU A 804 8.49 -6.21 19.58
CA LEU A 804 8.71 -4.79 19.87
C LEU A 804 10.16 -4.37 19.58
N LEU A 805 11.14 -5.18 20.02
CA LEU A 805 12.56 -4.93 19.79
C LEU A 805 12.89 -4.87 18.28
N SER A 806 12.20 -5.63 17.42
CA SER A 806 12.45 -5.64 15.97
C SER A 806 12.13 -4.33 15.24
N TYR A 807 11.41 -3.40 15.90
CA TYR A 807 11.12 -2.06 15.38
C TYR A 807 12.05 -0.97 15.96
N VAL A 808 12.97 -1.31 16.87
CA VAL A 808 13.98 -0.36 17.38
C VAL A 808 14.98 -0.02 16.26
N SER A 809 15.37 1.25 16.18
CA SER A 809 16.34 1.74 15.18
C SER A 809 17.66 0.96 15.25
N GLY A 810 18.04 0.34 14.13
CA GLY A 810 19.26 -0.47 14.01
C GLY A 810 19.06 -1.95 14.35
N LEU A 811 17.96 -2.33 15.01
CA LEU A 811 17.61 -3.73 15.21
C LEU A 811 16.80 -4.29 14.03
N ASN A 812 16.82 -5.61 13.92
CA ASN A 812 16.01 -6.41 13.00
C ASN A 812 15.49 -7.65 13.74
N GLN A 813 14.69 -8.48 13.08
CA GLN A 813 14.06 -9.65 13.73
C GLN A 813 15.06 -10.65 14.33
N LEU A 814 16.27 -10.80 13.75
CA LEU A 814 17.31 -11.68 14.26
C LEU A 814 18.03 -11.06 15.48
N THR A 815 18.44 -9.80 15.40
CA THR A 815 19.16 -9.14 16.50
C THR A 815 18.25 -8.87 17.70
N ALA A 816 16.99 -8.50 17.46
CA ALA A 816 15.95 -8.41 18.49
C ALA A 816 15.73 -9.74 19.24
N ARG A 817 15.75 -10.86 18.52
CA ARG A 817 15.65 -12.20 19.11
C ARG A 817 16.90 -12.56 19.93
N ARG A 818 18.10 -12.25 19.44
CA ARG A 818 19.36 -12.46 20.18
C ARG A 818 19.46 -11.62 21.46
N VAL A 819 18.98 -10.37 21.45
CA VAL A 819 18.85 -9.54 22.67
C VAL A 819 17.97 -10.22 23.72
N TYR A 820 16.83 -10.75 23.30
CA TYR A 820 15.90 -11.48 24.16
C TYR A 820 16.49 -12.81 24.69
N GLU A 821 17.15 -13.59 23.84
CA GLU A 821 17.79 -14.85 24.22
C GLU A 821 18.99 -14.61 25.16
N HIS A 822 19.81 -13.58 24.90
CA HIS A 822 20.89 -13.15 25.81
C HIS A 822 20.34 -12.73 27.18
N ARG A 823 19.21 -12.00 27.22
CA ARG A 823 18.53 -11.61 28.47
C ARG A 823 18.05 -12.80 29.29
N LEU A 824 17.53 -13.85 28.64
CA LEU A 824 17.11 -15.08 29.32
C LEU A 824 18.31 -15.86 29.90
N GLN A 825 19.44 -15.88 29.20
CA GLN A 825 20.63 -16.64 29.58
C GLN A 825 21.50 -15.93 30.63
N ASN A 826 21.64 -14.61 30.54
CA ASN A 826 22.58 -13.82 31.35
C ASN A 826 21.88 -12.92 32.39
N GLY A 827 20.55 -12.92 32.42
CA GLY A 827 19.74 -12.03 33.25
C GLY A 827 19.58 -10.61 32.65
N PRO A 828 19.00 -9.67 33.42
CA PRO A 828 18.68 -8.34 32.93
C PRO A 828 19.93 -7.48 32.67
N PHE A 829 19.88 -6.71 31.58
CA PHE A 829 20.88 -5.70 31.25
C PHE A 829 20.85 -4.58 32.30
N ARG A 830 22.01 -4.30 32.90
CA ARG A 830 22.21 -3.27 33.94
C ARG A 830 22.63 -1.93 33.36
N ASN A 831 23.19 -1.91 32.14
CA ASN A 831 23.58 -0.71 31.41
C ASN A 831 23.56 -0.97 29.89
N ARG A 832 23.75 0.09 29.09
CA ARG A 832 23.78 -0.01 27.62
C ARG A 832 25.10 -0.56 27.05
N GLU A 833 26.20 -0.47 27.78
CA GLU A 833 27.50 -1.03 27.36
C GLU A 833 27.42 -2.55 27.16
N GLN A 834 26.67 -3.26 28.02
CA GLN A 834 26.46 -4.70 27.94
C GLN A 834 25.78 -5.16 26.64
N LEU A 835 25.16 -4.27 25.86
CA LEU A 835 24.58 -4.63 24.56
C LEU A 835 25.67 -4.94 23.51
N LYS A 836 26.90 -4.45 23.69
CA LYS A 836 28.06 -4.82 22.86
C LYS A 836 28.42 -6.31 22.95
N ASN A 837 27.91 -7.02 23.96
CA ASN A 837 28.14 -8.44 24.17
C ASN A 837 27.10 -9.31 23.43
N VAL A 838 26.02 -8.73 22.89
CA VAL A 838 25.01 -9.46 22.13
C VAL A 838 25.53 -9.68 20.70
N PRO A 839 25.61 -10.92 20.18
CA PRO A 839 26.24 -11.15 18.88
C PRO A 839 25.45 -10.60 17.68
N GLY A 840 26.14 -9.86 16.80
CA GLY A 840 25.68 -9.42 15.47
C GLY A 840 24.98 -8.07 15.46
#